data_AF-A0A7M7IG72-F1
#
_entry.id   AF-A0A7M7IG72-F1
#
_cell.length_a   1.000
_cell.length_b   1.000
_cell.length_c   1.000
_cell.angle_alpha   90.00
_cell.angle_beta   90.00
_cell.angle_gamma   90.00
#
_symmetry.space_group_name_H-M   'P 1'
#
loop_
_entity.id
_entity.type
_entity.pdbx_description
1 polymer ?
#
loop_
_entity_poly.entity_id
_entity_poly.type
_entity_poly.pdbx_seq_one_letter_code
_entity_poly.pdbx_strand_id
1 'polypeptide(L)'
;MNILTNEDNPNTLKLIIAAKVVQQSVTVKKVEPKESFLGRLPSIELSSGLVLFSTNAAMQLIIPPSEELKIINSKWLEWEISQLQSAITFYGSTGIYKTTHKSGLWSLLEELNNVLKDKKYLIKDNNDLSLADICIWVTLWSTVLVTEIGNELCREYQHINNWISNIESHPIIQDSIKEYKFERGLKAISSIQAVSWFPINTIQNFRSPKSADIQLSPTKEKEMEAVSQEEMHIISSNWSSILYPDVKNFPYPVLPKKDEKNVLITSALPYVNNVPHLGNIIGCVLSADIFARYCRQRNYNTLFISGTDEYGTATEAKALEEKTTPQSICDKFFDIHNDIYRWFNIGFDYFGRTTTPEQTEIVQKFFLRIKSQGYILSETVDQLLCESCDRFLADRFVEGTCPRCKYEDARGDQCDGCSHLINATDLISPRCKVCSNRPIIKKSEQFFLDLPKLENKLKEWLSTVENGWSGVARVVAKPWLRDGLKPRCITRDLKWGIPVPIKGFENKVFYVWFDAPFGYMSITKRYTKEYEQWWKPKDIKVDLYQFMAKDNVPFHAIMFPASLLAANEDYILLKHLMATEYLNYEDTKFSKSRGIGVFGTDARDTGIPSDVWRFYLAYVRPETQDSNFNWVDLATKNNSELLNNFGNFVNRALVFVERYFESKIPPIELQEDDLIVLALAQRELSSYICAMEQAKLRDGLKHILAISKHGNQYMQFQEPWVKIKGTDNDKYPSMWIAT
;
A
#
# COMPACT_ATOMS: atom_id res chain seq x y z
N MET A 1 -20.51 -32.28 -20.98
CA MET A 1 -20.31 -31.16 -20.03
C MET A 1 -21.33 -30.07 -20.33
N ASN A 2 -21.65 -29.20 -19.36
CA ASN A 2 -22.47 -28.02 -19.65
C ASN A 2 -21.56 -26.79 -19.74
N ILE A 3 -21.75 -25.97 -20.78
CA ILE A 3 -21.15 -24.64 -20.84
C ILE A 3 -22.25 -23.64 -20.48
N LEU A 4 -22.13 -23.00 -19.32
CA LEU A 4 -22.98 -21.87 -18.94
C LEU A 4 -22.37 -20.62 -19.56
N THR A 5 -23.16 -19.81 -20.26
CA THR A 5 -22.64 -18.59 -20.91
C THR A 5 -23.67 -17.47 -20.97
N ASN A 6 -23.24 -16.26 -21.30
CA ASN A 6 -24.10 -15.11 -21.59
C ASN A 6 -24.20 -14.89 -23.11
N GLU A 7 -25.14 -14.05 -23.51
CA GLU A 7 -25.30 -13.64 -24.91
C GLU A 7 -24.00 -13.03 -25.46
N ASP A 8 -23.73 -13.35 -26.72
CA ASP A 8 -22.59 -12.86 -27.50
C ASP A 8 -21.18 -13.13 -26.95
N ASN A 9 -21.02 -14.13 -26.07
CA ASN A 9 -19.72 -14.42 -25.46
C ASN A 9 -18.81 -15.27 -26.39
N PRO A 10 -17.69 -14.71 -26.89
CA PRO A 10 -16.79 -15.43 -27.79
C PRO A 10 -15.95 -16.50 -27.09
N ASN A 11 -15.74 -16.40 -25.77
CA ASN A 11 -14.98 -17.41 -25.02
C ASN A 11 -15.73 -18.76 -24.99
N THR A 12 -17.05 -18.76 -25.16
CA THR A 12 -17.84 -19.99 -25.38
C THR A 12 -17.35 -20.77 -26.60
N LEU A 13 -17.02 -20.07 -27.70
CA LEU A 13 -16.55 -20.70 -28.92
C LEU A 13 -15.22 -21.42 -28.69
N LYS A 14 -14.32 -20.85 -27.86
CA LYS A 14 -13.05 -21.48 -27.47
C LYS A 14 -13.30 -22.85 -26.83
N LEU A 15 -14.27 -22.93 -25.91
CA LEU A 15 -14.64 -24.15 -25.20
C LEU A 15 -15.32 -25.18 -26.10
N ILE A 16 -16.17 -24.75 -27.03
CA ILE A 16 -16.82 -25.63 -28.02
C ILE A 16 -15.77 -26.26 -28.94
N ILE A 17 -14.84 -25.45 -29.46
CA ILE A 17 -13.74 -25.96 -30.31
C ILE A 17 -12.91 -26.97 -29.53
N ALA A 18 -12.53 -26.64 -28.29
CA ALA A 18 -11.73 -27.54 -27.46
C ALA A 18 -12.44 -28.89 -27.23
N ALA A 19 -13.73 -28.87 -26.93
CA ALA A 19 -14.51 -30.09 -26.74
C ALA A 19 -14.63 -30.93 -28.01
N LYS A 20 -14.78 -30.30 -29.19
CA LYS A 20 -14.85 -31.02 -30.47
C LYS A 20 -13.53 -31.66 -30.86
N VAL A 21 -12.40 -31.01 -30.57
CA VAL A 21 -11.06 -31.58 -30.80
C VAL A 21 -10.91 -32.93 -30.09
N VAL A 22 -11.47 -33.08 -28.88
CA VAL A 22 -11.46 -34.33 -28.11
C VAL A 22 -12.74 -35.16 -28.26
N GLN A 23 -13.59 -34.84 -29.24
CA GLN A 23 -14.85 -35.54 -29.55
C GLN A 23 -15.82 -35.66 -28.36
N GLN A 24 -15.85 -34.67 -27.48
CA GLN A 24 -16.69 -34.67 -26.29
C GLN A 24 -17.96 -33.82 -26.49
N SER A 25 -19.12 -34.38 -26.12
CA SER A 25 -20.40 -33.66 -26.22
C SER A 25 -20.52 -32.56 -25.16
N VAL A 26 -20.85 -31.36 -25.61
CA VAL A 26 -21.14 -30.19 -24.76
C VAL A 26 -22.56 -29.69 -24.98
N THR A 27 -23.20 -29.21 -23.91
CA THR A 27 -24.49 -28.53 -23.97
C THR A 27 -24.29 -27.08 -23.55
N VAL A 28 -24.62 -26.14 -24.42
CA VAL A 28 -24.51 -24.70 -24.12
C VAL A 28 -25.84 -24.21 -23.52
N LYS A 29 -25.78 -23.56 -22.37
CA LYS A 29 -26.94 -22.96 -21.69
C LYS A 29 -26.68 -21.48 -21.46
N LYS A 30 -27.63 -20.64 -21.87
CA LYS A 30 -27.56 -19.21 -21.61
C LYS A 30 -28.14 -18.90 -20.24
N VAL A 31 -27.39 -18.17 -19.42
CA VAL A 31 -27.77 -17.80 -18.05
C VAL A 31 -27.37 -16.37 -17.75
N GLU A 32 -28.02 -15.76 -16.77
CA GLU A 32 -27.62 -14.44 -16.27
C GLU A 32 -26.36 -14.57 -15.40
N PRO A 33 -25.45 -13.56 -15.37
CA PRO A 33 -24.23 -13.64 -14.56
C PRO A 33 -24.48 -14.01 -13.10
N LYS A 34 -25.54 -13.46 -12.48
CA LYS A 34 -25.93 -13.76 -11.08
C LYS A 34 -26.24 -15.25 -10.81
N GLU A 35 -26.54 -16.02 -11.85
CA GLU A 35 -26.91 -17.44 -11.78
C GLU A 35 -25.69 -18.36 -11.95
N SER A 36 -24.51 -17.78 -12.21
CA SER A 36 -23.28 -18.54 -12.41
C SER A 36 -22.35 -18.47 -11.20
N PHE A 37 -21.47 -19.47 -11.08
CA PHE A 37 -20.47 -19.52 -10.02
C PHE A 37 -19.57 -18.27 -10.05
N LEU A 38 -19.52 -17.55 -8.93
CA LEU A 38 -18.82 -16.25 -8.76
C LEU A 38 -19.28 -15.12 -9.70
N GLY A 39 -20.44 -15.25 -10.34
CA GLY A 39 -20.90 -14.24 -11.29
C GLY A 39 -20.20 -14.27 -12.65
N ARG A 40 -19.47 -15.35 -12.98
CA ARG A 40 -18.57 -15.44 -14.13
C ARG A 40 -19.07 -16.37 -15.23
N LEU A 41 -18.95 -15.94 -16.48
CA LEU A 41 -19.38 -16.64 -17.69
C LEU A 41 -18.36 -16.43 -18.83
N PRO A 42 -18.00 -17.42 -19.66
CA PRO A 42 -18.55 -18.75 -19.64
C PRO A 42 -17.91 -19.58 -18.52
N SER A 43 -18.64 -20.56 -18.01
CA SER A 43 -18.11 -21.57 -17.10
C SER A 43 -18.48 -22.96 -17.59
N ILE A 44 -17.65 -23.95 -17.24
CA ILE A 44 -17.88 -25.36 -17.55
C ILE A 44 -18.27 -26.09 -16.28
N GLU A 45 -19.41 -26.78 -16.34
CA GLU A 45 -19.80 -27.78 -15.35
C GLU A 45 -19.42 -29.17 -15.85
N LEU A 46 -18.56 -29.82 -15.07
CA LEU A 46 -18.17 -31.21 -15.27
C LEU A 46 -19.22 -32.16 -14.68
N SER A 47 -19.24 -33.41 -15.16
CA SER A 47 -20.11 -34.46 -14.61
C SER A 47 -19.83 -34.78 -13.14
N SER A 48 -18.65 -34.40 -12.63
CA SER A 48 -18.27 -34.50 -11.22
C SER A 48 -18.89 -33.42 -10.32
N GLY A 49 -19.60 -32.44 -10.89
CA GLY A 49 -20.12 -31.27 -10.16
C GLY A 49 -19.11 -30.15 -9.98
N LEU A 50 -17.88 -30.30 -10.48
CA LEU A 50 -16.88 -29.22 -10.49
C LEU A 50 -17.23 -28.16 -11.54
N VAL A 51 -17.07 -26.89 -11.15
CA VAL A 51 -17.30 -25.73 -12.03
C VAL A 51 -15.98 -25.02 -12.30
N LEU A 52 -15.63 -24.87 -13.57
CA LEU A 52 -14.45 -24.12 -14.01
C LEU A 52 -14.88 -22.81 -14.67
N PHE A 53 -14.41 -21.69 -14.12
CA PHE A 53 -14.76 -20.34 -14.60
C PHE A 53 -13.62 -19.66 -15.39
N SER A 54 -12.42 -20.24 -15.41
CA SER A 54 -11.31 -19.77 -16.24
C SER A 54 -11.32 -20.50 -17.58
N THR A 55 -11.56 -19.76 -18.67
CA THR A 55 -11.64 -20.33 -20.03
C THR A 55 -10.33 -21.04 -20.40
N ASN A 56 -9.17 -20.41 -20.16
CA ASN A 56 -7.88 -20.99 -20.51
C ASN A 56 -7.54 -22.23 -19.67
N ALA A 57 -7.86 -22.21 -18.36
CA ALA A 57 -7.68 -23.39 -17.51
C ALA A 57 -8.62 -24.53 -17.90
N ALA A 58 -9.88 -24.21 -18.25
CA ALA A 58 -10.84 -25.19 -18.72
C ALA A 58 -10.40 -25.81 -20.05
N MET A 59 -9.86 -25.03 -20.98
CA MET A 59 -9.30 -25.55 -22.23
C MET A 59 -8.10 -26.47 -22.01
N GLN A 60 -7.19 -26.11 -21.10
CA GLN A 60 -6.06 -26.98 -20.72
C GLN A 60 -6.53 -28.27 -20.04
N LEU A 61 -7.65 -28.26 -19.32
CA LEU A 61 -8.22 -29.49 -18.77
C LEU A 61 -8.83 -30.37 -19.87
N ILE A 62 -9.52 -29.76 -20.85
CA ILE A 62 -10.18 -30.48 -21.95
C ILE A 62 -9.14 -31.07 -22.91
N ILE A 63 -8.12 -30.29 -23.25
CA ILE A 63 -6.99 -30.71 -24.08
C ILE A 63 -5.71 -30.53 -23.26
N PRO A 64 -5.32 -31.52 -22.43
CA PRO A 64 -4.07 -31.44 -21.69
C PRO A 64 -2.88 -31.32 -22.65
N PRO A 65 -2.10 -30.23 -22.61
CA PRO A 65 -0.90 -30.14 -23.42
C PRO A 65 0.12 -31.17 -22.95
N SER A 66 0.95 -31.68 -23.86
CA SER A 66 2.10 -32.51 -23.48
C SER A 66 3.02 -31.73 -22.53
N GLU A 67 3.74 -32.43 -21.64
CA GLU A 67 4.62 -31.78 -20.66
C GLU A 67 5.68 -30.89 -21.32
N GLU A 68 6.16 -31.25 -22.52
CA GLU A 68 7.10 -30.45 -23.31
C GLU A 68 6.48 -29.14 -23.83
N LEU A 69 5.18 -29.12 -24.13
CA LEU A 69 4.46 -27.98 -24.70
C LEU A 69 3.63 -27.19 -23.68
N LYS A 70 3.56 -27.66 -22.43
CA LYS A 70 2.76 -27.06 -21.36
C LYS A 70 3.19 -25.63 -21.03
N ILE A 71 4.50 -25.39 -20.96
CA ILE A 71 5.07 -24.07 -20.65
C ILE A 71 4.78 -23.08 -21.79
N ILE A 72 5.02 -23.48 -23.04
CA ILE A 72 4.83 -22.59 -24.20
C ILE A 72 3.35 -22.31 -24.47
N ASN A 73 2.46 -23.29 -24.29
CA ASN A 73 1.02 -23.07 -24.32
C ASN A 73 0.59 -22.09 -23.22
N SER A 74 1.06 -22.29 -21.98
CA SER A 74 0.72 -21.43 -20.85
C SER A 74 1.19 -19.98 -21.09
N LYS A 75 2.38 -19.78 -21.66
CA LYS A 75 2.90 -18.46 -22.05
C LYS A 75 1.94 -17.73 -23.00
N TRP A 76 1.49 -18.40 -24.07
CA TRP A 76 0.60 -17.78 -25.06
C TRP A 76 -0.82 -17.57 -24.56
N LEU A 77 -1.33 -18.48 -23.74
CA LEU A 77 -2.64 -18.33 -23.08
C LEU A 77 -2.61 -17.15 -22.08
N GLU A 78 -1.50 -16.96 -21.37
CA GLU A 78 -1.31 -15.80 -20.49
C GLU A 78 -1.15 -14.51 -21.28
N TRP A 79 -0.38 -14.52 -22.37
CA TRP A 79 -0.23 -13.37 -23.28
C TRP A 79 -1.58 -12.95 -23.88
N GLU A 80 -2.41 -13.91 -24.27
CA GLU A 80 -3.74 -13.66 -24.83
C GLU A 80 -4.67 -12.94 -23.84
N ILE A 81 -4.71 -13.38 -22.58
CA ILE A 81 -5.61 -12.82 -21.57
C ILE A 81 -5.08 -11.51 -20.98
N SER A 82 -3.77 -11.42 -20.68
CA SER A 82 -3.19 -10.28 -19.96
C SER A 82 -2.85 -9.12 -20.89
N GLN A 83 -2.49 -9.40 -22.15
CA GLN A 83 -2.02 -8.38 -23.10
C GLN A 83 -3.04 -8.17 -24.22
N LEU A 84 -3.36 -9.23 -24.99
CA LEU A 84 -4.17 -9.08 -26.20
C LEU A 84 -5.62 -8.65 -25.91
N GLN A 85 -6.34 -9.35 -25.02
CA GLN A 85 -7.71 -8.98 -24.65
C GLN A 85 -7.75 -7.60 -23.97
N SER A 86 -6.77 -7.28 -23.12
CA SER A 86 -6.63 -5.97 -22.48
C SER A 86 -6.49 -4.84 -23.52
N ALA A 87 -5.66 -5.04 -24.54
CA ALA A 87 -5.50 -4.08 -25.62
C ALA A 87 -6.80 -3.94 -26.43
N ILE A 88 -7.44 -5.05 -26.81
CA ILE A 88 -8.69 -5.05 -27.61
C ILE A 88 -9.85 -4.37 -26.86
N THR A 89 -10.01 -4.64 -25.57
CA THR A 89 -11.06 -4.02 -24.74
C THR A 89 -10.85 -2.52 -24.57
N PHE A 90 -9.60 -2.07 -24.44
CA PHE A 90 -9.27 -0.65 -24.48
C PHE A 90 -9.71 0.02 -25.80
N TYR A 91 -9.45 -0.63 -26.93
CA TYR A 91 -9.92 -0.15 -28.24
C TYR A 91 -11.44 -0.09 -28.37
N GLY A 92 -12.16 -1.11 -27.91
CA GLY A 92 -13.63 -1.12 -27.92
C GLY A 92 -14.26 -0.02 -27.06
N SER A 93 -13.59 0.40 -25.98
CA SER A 93 -14.11 1.40 -25.04
C SER A 93 -14.00 2.85 -25.52
N THR A 94 -13.08 3.15 -26.45
CA THR A 94 -12.81 4.53 -26.91
C THR A 94 -13.66 4.97 -28.09
N GLY A 95 -14.29 4.03 -28.81
CA GLY A 95 -15.19 4.31 -29.95
C GLY A 95 -14.53 5.03 -31.14
N ILE A 96 -13.21 5.23 -31.13
CA ILE A 96 -12.45 5.91 -32.19
C ILE A 96 -11.63 4.85 -32.92
N TYR A 97 -12.13 4.41 -34.08
CA TYR A 97 -11.49 3.41 -34.96
C TYR A 97 -10.44 4.02 -35.89
N LYS A 98 -9.97 5.25 -35.64
CA LYS A 98 -9.03 5.92 -36.55
C LYS A 98 -7.63 5.31 -36.42
N THR A 99 -7.22 4.65 -37.50
CA THR A 99 -5.95 3.96 -37.75
C THR A 99 -4.70 4.86 -37.68
N THR A 100 -4.85 6.15 -37.39
CA THR A 100 -3.75 7.13 -37.36
C THR A 100 -2.90 7.08 -36.09
N HIS A 101 -3.24 6.25 -35.09
CA HIS A 101 -2.42 6.01 -33.89
C HIS A 101 -2.16 4.50 -33.72
N LYS A 102 -1.01 4.03 -34.19
CA LYS A 102 -0.52 2.68 -33.90
C LYS A 102 -0.18 2.58 -32.41
N SER A 103 -1.11 2.10 -31.59
CA SER A 103 -0.96 1.93 -30.13
C SER A 103 -0.44 0.53 -29.76
N GLY A 104 -0.50 0.16 -28.47
CA GLY A 104 -0.06 -1.14 -27.94
C GLY A 104 -0.64 -2.38 -28.63
N LEU A 105 -1.86 -2.34 -29.19
CA LEU A 105 -2.40 -3.47 -29.97
C LEU A 105 -1.57 -3.76 -31.22
N TRP A 106 -1.10 -2.72 -31.92
CA TRP A 106 -0.30 -2.90 -33.14
C TRP A 106 1.06 -3.54 -32.83
N SER A 107 1.68 -3.17 -31.71
CA SER A 107 2.92 -3.81 -31.24
C SER A 107 2.71 -5.29 -30.93
N LEU A 108 1.59 -5.67 -30.31
CA LEU A 108 1.24 -7.07 -30.05
C LEU A 108 0.97 -7.86 -31.34
N LEU A 109 0.32 -7.23 -32.32
CA LEU A 109 0.07 -7.83 -33.63
C LEU A 109 1.38 -7.98 -34.42
N GLU A 110 2.31 -7.04 -34.33
CA GLU A 110 3.65 -7.15 -34.91
C GLU A 110 4.45 -8.30 -34.27
N GLU A 111 4.42 -8.41 -32.93
CA GLU A 111 5.02 -9.55 -32.20
C GLU A 111 4.46 -10.88 -32.70
N LEU A 112 3.12 -11.00 -32.76
CA LEU A 112 2.44 -12.20 -33.22
C LEU A 112 2.82 -12.53 -34.67
N ASN A 113 2.86 -11.54 -35.56
CA ASN A 113 3.25 -11.73 -36.96
C ASN A 113 4.68 -12.21 -37.10
N ASN A 114 5.61 -11.66 -36.32
CA ASN A 114 7.01 -12.05 -36.32
C ASN A 114 7.19 -13.49 -35.81
N VAL A 115 6.44 -13.90 -34.79
CA VAL A 115 6.45 -15.28 -34.28
C VAL A 115 5.93 -16.27 -35.32
N LEU A 116 4.92 -15.87 -36.10
CA LEU A 116 4.30 -16.69 -37.15
C LEU A 116 5.12 -16.74 -38.45
N LYS A 117 6.22 -16.01 -38.54
CA LYS A 117 7.13 -16.08 -39.69
C LYS A 117 7.59 -17.53 -39.89
N ASP A 118 7.39 -18.02 -41.11
CA ASP A 118 7.72 -19.39 -41.54
C ASP A 118 7.01 -20.52 -40.75
N LYS A 119 5.92 -20.20 -40.04
CA LYS A 119 5.12 -21.19 -39.28
C LYS A 119 3.70 -21.29 -39.79
N LYS A 120 3.18 -22.53 -39.80
CA LYS A 120 1.76 -22.80 -40.09
C LYS A 120 0.86 -22.47 -38.89
N TYR A 121 1.34 -22.73 -37.68
CA TYR A 121 0.67 -22.53 -36.38
C TYR A 121 1.68 -22.00 -35.34
N LEU A 122 1.21 -21.40 -34.25
CA LEU A 122 2.03 -20.78 -33.20
C LEU A 122 2.95 -21.78 -32.51
N ILE A 123 2.42 -22.97 -32.24
CA ILE A 123 3.12 -24.06 -31.58
C ILE A 123 3.17 -25.23 -32.57
N LYS A 124 4.38 -25.73 -32.82
CA LYS A 124 4.61 -26.85 -33.74
C LYS A 124 4.43 -28.16 -32.98
N ASP A 125 3.21 -28.71 -33.00
CA ASP A 125 2.90 -30.02 -32.48
C ASP A 125 2.28 -30.88 -33.60
N ASN A 126 3.05 -31.82 -34.16
CA ASN A 126 2.60 -32.81 -35.15
C ASN A 126 1.66 -32.33 -36.30
N ASN A 127 1.77 -31.06 -36.73
CA ASN A 127 0.91 -30.39 -37.72
C ASN A 127 -0.55 -30.12 -37.29
N ASP A 128 -0.88 -30.27 -36.00
CA ASP A 128 -2.20 -30.06 -35.44
C ASP A 128 -2.39 -28.64 -34.87
N LEU A 129 -3.66 -28.28 -34.66
CA LEU A 129 -4.09 -26.97 -34.15
C LEU A 129 -3.91 -26.90 -32.62
N SER A 130 -3.03 -26.02 -32.13
CA SER A 130 -2.75 -25.92 -30.69
C SER A 130 -3.82 -25.13 -29.91
N LEU A 131 -3.82 -25.28 -28.58
CA LEU A 131 -4.66 -24.49 -27.68
C LEU A 131 -4.43 -22.98 -27.82
N ALA A 132 -3.15 -22.58 -27.91
CA ALA A 132 -2.79 -21.18 -28.11
C ALA A 132 -3.33 -20.64 -29.44
N ASP A 133 -3.25 -21.44 -30.51
CA ASP A 133 -3.79 -21.08 -31.81
C ASP A 133 -5.29 -20.81 -31.75
N ILE A 134 -6.05 -21.73 -31.13
CA ILE A 134 -7.50 -21.61 -30.96
C ILE A 134 -7.85 -20.36 -30.16
N CYS A 135 -7.20 -20.15 -29.01
CA CYS A 135 -7.52 -19.02 -28.13
C CYS A 135 -7.28 -17.67 -28.80
N ILE A 136 -6.10 -17.47 -29.38
CA ILE A 136 -5.72 -16.19 -29.97
C ILE A 136 -6.55 -15.95 -31.24
N TRP A 137 -6.77 -16.98 -32.05
CA TRP A 137 -7.59 -16.86 -33.24
C TRP A 137 -9.04 -16.52 -32.90
N VAL A 138 -9.69 -17.20 -31.95
CA VAL A 138 -11.07 -16.87 -31.55
C VAL A 138 -11.16 -15.43 -31.06
N THR A 139 -10.18 -14.96 -30.28
CA THR A 139 -10.17 -13.58 -29.79
C THR A 139 -10.04 -12.58 -30.93
N LEU A 140 -9.10 -12.74 -31.85
CA LEU A 140 -8.95 -11.84 -33.00
C LEU A 140 -10.16 -11.91 -33.94
N TRP A 141 -10.60 -13.12 -34.26
CA TRP A 141 -11.71 -13.39 -35.18
C TRP A 141 -13.03 -12.84 -34.66
N SER A 142 -13.33 -13.03 -33.37
CA SER A 142 -14.57 -12.53 -32.79
C SER A 142 -14.59 -11.02 -32.60
N THR A 143 -13.45 -10.35 -32.52
CA THR A 143 -13.36 -8.93 -32.15
C THR A 143 -12.86 -8.06 -33.31
N VAL A 144 -11.56 -8.02 -33.55
CA VAL A 144 -10.91 -7.01 -34.41
C VAL A 144 -10.97 -7.34 -35.90
N LEU A 145 -11.10 -8.61 -36.30
CA LEU A 145 -11.14 -8.96 -37.73
C LEU A 145 -12.39 -8.45 -38.48
N VAL A 146 -13.47 -8.12 -37.77
CA VAL A 146 -14.70 -7.57 -38.37
C VAL A 146 -14.79 -6.05 -38.28
N THR A 147 -13.76 -5.38 -37.76
CA THR A 147 -13.70 -3.92 -37.65
C THR A 147 -12.74 -3.34 -38.70
N GLU A 148 -12.63 -2.01 -38.76
CA GLU A 148 -11.68 -1.33 -39.66
C GLU A 148 -10.22 -1.77 -39.44
N ILE A 149 -9.88 -2.19 -38.22
CA ILE A 149 -8.56 -2.74 -37.84
C ILE A 149 -8.26 -4.02 -38.61
N GLY A 150 -9.26 -4.90 -38.80
CA GLY A 150 -9.09 -6.16 -39.52
C GLY A 150 -8.65 -5.96 -40.96
N ASN A 151 -9.18 -4.93 -41.63
CA ASN A 151 -8.81 -4.60 -43.02
C ASN A 151 -7.34 -4.16 -43.14
N GLU A 152 -6.82 -3.45 -42.14
CA GLU A 152 -5.42 -3.00 -42.10
C GLU A 152 -4.48 -4.12 -41.65
N LEU A 153 -4.88 -4.92 -40.66
CA LEU A 153 -4.17 -6.13 -40.21
C LEU A 153 -3.87 -7.08 -41.39
N CYS A 154 -4.90 -7.40 -42.18
CA CYS A 154 -4.75 -8.31 -43.31
C CYS A 154 -3.88 -7.74 -44.44
N ARG A 155 -3.68 -6.41 -44.49
CA ARG A 155 -2.79 -5.74 -45.46
C ARG A 155 -1.35 -5.65 -44.96
N GLU A 156 -1.15 -5.35 -43.68
CA GLU A 156 0.19 -5.10 -43.11
C GLU A 156 0.90 -6.38 -42.64
N TYR A 157 0.16 -7.40 -42.19
CA TYR A 157 0.73 -8.58 -41.54
C TYR A 157 0.38 -9.88 -42.29
N GLN A 158 1.16 -10.18 -43.32
CA GLN A 158 0.92 -11.33 -44.21
C GLN A 158 1.00 -12.68 -43.49
N HIS A 159 1.86 -12.84 -42.47
CA HIS A 159 1.96 -14.10 -41.74
C HIS A 159 0.72 -14.37 -40.88
N ILE A 160 0.17 -13.34 -40.24
CA ILE A 160 -1.11 -13.44 -39.53
C ILE A 160 -2.24 -13.81 -40.49
N ASN A 161 -2.30 -13.20 -41.68
CA ASN A 161 -3.35 -13.50 -42.66
C ASN A 161 -3.30 -14.96 -43.15
N ASN A 162 -2.10 -15.47 -43.44
CA ASN A 162 -1.91 -16.87 -43.81
C ASN A 162 -2.29 -17.82 -42.66
N TRP A 163 -1.91 -17.47 -41.43
CA TRP A 163 -2.25 -18.23 -40.23
C TRP A 163 -3.76 -18.29 -39.97
N ILE A 164 -4.48 -17.16 -40.07
CA ILE A 164 -5.95 -17.11 -39.98
C ILE A 164 -6.59 -18.02 -41.02
N SER A 165 -6.15 -17.92 -42.28
CA SER A 165 -6.68 -18.74 -43.38
C SER A 165 -6.48 -20.24 -43.13
N ASN A 166 -5.31 -20.62 -42.58
CA ASN A 166 -5.01 -22.00 -42.21
C ASN A 166 -5.92 -22.51 -41.10
N ILE A 167 -6.23 -21.71 -40.08
CA ILE A 167 -7.13 -22.10 -38.99
C ILE A 167 -8.57 -22.20 -39.49
N GLU A 168 -9.03 -21.22 -40.27
CA GLU A 168 -10.40 -21.20 -40.78
C GLU A 168 -10.68 -22.37 -41.73
N SER A 169 -9.69 -22.85 -42.49
CA SER A 169 -9.86 -24.03 -43.35
C SER A 169 -10.04 -25.35 -42.60
N HIS A 170 -9.81 -25.38 -41.28
CA HIS A 170 -9.88 -26.60 -40.49
C HIS A 170 -11.34 -27.05 -40.29
N PRO A 171 -11.70 -28.33 -40.55
CA PRO A 171 -13.09 -28.82 -40.49
C PRO A 171 -13.78 -28.57 -39.13
N ILE A 172 -13.06 -28.82 -38.02
CA ILE A 172 -13.58 -28.58 -36.66
C ILE A 172 -13.93 -27.10 -36.44
N ILE A 173 -13.15 -26.18 -37.00
CA ILE A 173 -13.38 -24.74 -36.87
C ILE A 173 -14.63 -24.35 -37.66
N GLN A 174 -14.74 -24.80 -38.92
CA GLN A 174 -15.93 -24.56 -39.75
C GLN A 174 -17.22 -25.08 -39.09
N ASP A 175 -17.18 -26.27 -38.51
CA ASP A 175 -18.34 -26.85 -37.83
C ASP A 175 -18.66 -26.14 -36.52
N SER A 176 -17.64 -25.65 -35.79
CA SER A 176 -17.84 -24.89 -34.54
C SER A 176 -18.48 -23.53 -34.78
N ILE A 177 -18.04 -22.80 -35.82
CA ILE A 177 -18.61 -21.50 -36.20
C ILE A 177 -20.06 -21.64 -36.67
N LYS A 178 -20.40 -22.74 -37.36
CA LYS A 178 -21.78 -23.01 -37.78
C LYS A 178 -22.70 -23.29 -36.60
N GLU A 179 -22.19 -24.00 -35.59
CA GLU A 179 -22.94 -24.42 -34.41
C GLU A 179 -23.19 -23.27 -33.42
N TYR A 180 -22.19 -22.44 -33.15
CA TYR A 180 -22.30 -21.34 -32.19
C TYR A 180 -22.26 -19.98 -32.88
N LYS A 181 -23.45 -19.42 -33.08
CA LYS A 181 -23.63 -18.10 -33.69
C LYS A 181 -23.75 -17.02 -32.63
N PHE A 182 -22.96 -15.96 -32.79
CA PHE A 182 -23.00 -14.76 -31.95
C PHE A 182 -22.58 -13.54 -32.76
N GLU A 183 -22.86 -12.34 -32.26
CA GLU A 183 -22.48 -11.09 -32.91
C GLU A 183 -20.99 -10.76 -32.64
N ARG A 184 -20.22 -10.68 -33.72
CA ARG A 184 -18.78 -10.33 -33.69
C ARG A 184 -18.59 -8.81 -33.57
N GLY A 185 -17.36 -8.38 -33.32
CA GLY A 185 -16.99 -6.98 -33.24
C GLY A 185 -17.31 -6.40 -31.88
N LEU A 186 -18.03 -5.28 -31.84
CA LEU A 186 -18.26 -4.54 -30.60
C LEU A 186 -18.98 -5.34 -29.53
N LYS A 187 -19.99 -6.14 -29.89
CA LYS A 187 -20.72 -6.97 -28.92
C LYS A 187 -19.84 -8.05 -28.30
N ALA A 188 -19.01 -8.72 -29.10
CA ALA A 188 -18.01 -9.65 -28.60
C ALA A 188 -16.99 -8.95 -27.66
N ILE A 189 -16.54 -7.73 -28.01
CA ILE A 189 -15.64 -6.94 -27.15
C ILE A 189 -16.34 -6.57 -25.83
N SER A 190 -17.60 -6.12 -25.86
CA SER A 190 -18.39 -5.81 -24.67
C SER A 190 -18.61 -7.04 -23.80
N SER A 191 -18.86 -8.22 -24.40
CA SER A 191 -18.97 -9.46 -23.64
C SER A 191 -17.64 -9.87 -23.00
N ILE A 192 -16.50 -9.69 -23.68
CA ILE A 192 -15.18 -9.94 -23.07
C ILE A 192 -14.94 -8.96 -21.91
N GLN A 193 -15.27 -7.68 -22.10
CA GLN A 193 -15.13 -6.64 -21.07
C GLN A 193 -15.98 -6.92 -19.83
N ALA A 194 -17.24 -7.35 -20.00
CA ALA A 194 -18.15 -7.67 -18.91
C ALA A 194 -17.67 -8.86 -18.06
N VAL A 195 -16.83 -9.71 -18.63
CA VAL A 195 -16.34 -10.96 -18.04
C VAL A 195 -14.90 -10.82 -17.53
N SER A 196 -14.14 -9.86 -18.06
CA SER A 196 -12.73 -9.63 -17.75
C SER A 196 -12.50 -9.41 -16.24
N TRP A 197 -11.37 -9.94 -15.74
CA TRP A 197 -10.91 -9.78 -14.36
C TRP A 197 -10.50 -8.34 -14.02
N PHE A 198 -10.38 -7.49 -15.04
CA PHE A 198 -9.85 -6.13 -14.92
C PHE A 198 -10.96 -5.10 -15.21
N PRO A 199 -11.42 -4.34 -14.21
CA PRO A 199 -12.22 -3.15 -14.47
C PRO A 199 -11.40 -2.12 -15.26
N ILE A 200 -11.90 -1.70 -16.44
CA ILE A 200 -11.28 -0.65 -17.28
C ILE A 200 -11.17 0.72 -16.55
N ASN A 201 -11.82 0.87 -15.39
CA ASN A 201 -11.72 2.08 -14.57
C ASN A 201 -10.31 2.35 -13.98
N THR A 202 -9.34 1.47 -14.19
CA THR A 202 -7.96 1.67 -13.73
C THR A 202 -7.07 2.42 -14.74
N ILE A 203 -7.55 2.71 -15.96
CA ILE A 203 -6.74 3.39 -17.01
C ILE A 203 -7.28 4.79 -17.38
N GLN A 204 -8.50 5.17 -16.95
CA GLN A 204 -9.10 6.46 -17.34
C GLN A 204 -8.55 7.72 -16.65
N ASN A 205 -7.66 7.60 -15.66
CA ASN A 205 -7.10 8.77 -14.94
C ASN A 205 -5.59 8.95 -15.05
N PHE A 206 -4.95 8.48 -16.12
CA PHE A 206 -3.70 9.10 -16.59
C PHE A 206 -4.01 10.40 -17.35
N ARG A 207 -4.53 11.40 -16.64
CA ARG A 207 -4.14 12.77 -16.96
C ARG A 207 -2.86 13.02 -16.18
N SER A 208 -1.75 12.98 -16.91
CA SER A 208 -0.48 13.49 -16.43
C SER A 208 -0.71 14.84 -15.73
N PRO A 209 -0.36 14.98 -14.43
CA PRO A 209 -0.23 16.30 -13.84
C PRO A 209 0.79 17.05 -14.70
N LYS A 210 0.48 18.31 -15.05
CA LYS A 210 1.47 19.21 -15.65
C LYS A 210 2.63 19.39 -14.68
N SER A 211 3.64 18.52 -14.77
CA SER A 211 4.99 18.77 -14.30
C SER A 211 5.72 19.56 -15.39
N ALA A 212 6.51 20.54 -14.96
CA ALA A 212 7.19 21.53 -15.80
C ALA A 212 7.90 20.92 -17.02
N ASP A 213 7.84 21.66 -18.13
CA ASP A 213 8.36 21.30 -19.45
C ASP A 213 9.79 20.75 -19.43
N ILE A 214 9.91 19.45 -19.68
CA ILE A 214 11.06 18.88 -20.37
C ILE A 214 10.50 18.00 -21.48
N GLN A 215 10.52 18.50 -22.72
CA GLN A 215 10.21 17.69 -23.90
C GLN A 215 11.28 16.60 -24.04
N LEU A 216 10.93 15.34 -23.77
CA LEU A 216 11.69 14.18 -24.21
C LEU A 216 10.99 13.53 -25.42
N SER A 217 11.75 13.35 -26.50
CA SER A 217 11.33 12.70 -27.74
C SER A 217 11.31 11.16 -27.61
N PRO A 218 10.58 10.44 -28.50
CA PRO A 218 10.49 8.97 -28.50
C PRO A 218 11.83 8.23 -28.63
N THR A 219 12.87 8.95 -29.07
CA THR A 219 14.25 8.46 -29.12
C THR A 219 14.83 8.17 -27.75
N LYS A 220 14.38 8.85 -26.68
CA LYS A 220 14.97 8.73 -25.34
C LYS A 220 14.48 7.54 -24.51
N GLU A 221 13.32 6.95 -24.83
CA GLU A 221 12.90 5.68 -24.20
C GLU A 221 13.76 4.50 -24.67
N LYS A 222 14.18 4.47 -25.94
CA LYS A 222 15.16 3.49 -26.44
C LYS A 222 16.58 3.76 -25.95
N GLU A 223 16.95 5.01 -25.68
CA GLU A 223 18.24 5.36 -25.07
C GLU A 223 18.30 5.02 -23.57
N MET A 224 17.16 4.94 -22.87
CA MET A 224 17.10 4.53 -21.46
C MET A 224 17.27 3.01 -21.26
N GLU A 225 16.94 2.17 -22.24
CA GLU A 225 17.14 0.71 -22.17
C GLU A 225 18.56 0.27 -22.54
N ALA A 226 19.31 1.04 -23.32
CA ALA A 226 20.70 0.71 -23.62
C ALA A 226 21.60 1.03 -22.42
N VAL A 227 22.26 0.00 -21.88
CA VAL A 227 23.35 0.19 -20.92
C VAL A 227 24.56 0.75 -21.68
N SER A 228 25.09 1.89 -21.22
CA SER A 228 26.24 2.51 -21.87
C SER A 228 27.54 1.75 -21.59
N GLN A 229 28.51 1.86 -22.49
CA GLN A 229 29.85 1.29 -22.28
C GLN A 229 30.55 1.87 -21.03
N GLU A 230 30.27 3.12 -20.69
CA GLU A 230 30.77 3.75 -19.47
C GLU A 230 30.19 3.11 -18.21
N GLU A 231 28.88 2.86 -18.18
CA GLU A 231 28.24 2.13 -17.06
C GLU A 231 28.82 0.73 -16.90
N MET A 232 29.02 -0.01 -17.98
CA MET A 232 29.62 -1.35 -17.92
C MET A 232 31.06 -1.31 -17.38
N HIS A 233 31.84 -0.30 -17.75
CA HIS A 233 33.19 -0.12 -17.22
C HIS A 233 33.19 0.19 -15.71
N ILE A 234 32.29 1.06 -15.27
CA ILE A 234 32.10 1.38 -13.84
C ILE A 234 31.68 0.14 -13.05
N ILE A 235 30.74 -0.64 -13.57
CA ILE A 235 30.30 -1.90 -12.93
C ILE A 235 31.45 -2.90 -12.83
N SER A 236 32.19 -3.13 -13.92
CA SER A 236 33.31 -4.08 -13.95
C SER A 236 34.39 -3.73 -12.89
N SER A 237 34.72 -2.45 -12.75
CA SER A 237 35.68 -1.96 -11.75
C SER A 237 35.15 -2.01 -10.31
N ASN A 238 33.88 -1.69 -10.08
CA ASN A 238 33.27 -1.69 -8.76
C ASN A 238 32.93 -3.09 -8.23
N TRP A 239 32.43 -3.98 -9.08
CA TRP A 239 32.08 -5.36 -8.70
C TRP A 239 33.31 -6.15 -8.25
N SER A 240 34.47 -5.87 -8.86
CA SER A 240 35.74 -6.52 -8.56
C SER A 240 36.44 -5.91 -7.33
N SER A 241 36.06 -4.71 -6.90
CA SER A 241 36.63 -4.04 -5.72
C SER A 241 35.79 -4.35 -4.48
N ILE A 242 36.07 -5.50 -3.87
CA ILE A 242 35.37 -5.99 -2.67
C ILE A 242 35.65 -5.07 -1.48
N LEU A 243 34.74 -4.13 -1.21
CA LEU A 243 34.64 -3.38 0.05
C LEU A 243 33.16 -3.13 0.34
N TYR A 244 32.47 -4.16 0.84
CA TYR A 244 31.18 -3.95 1.47
C TYR A 244 31.42 -3.38 2.87
N PRO A 245 30.87 -2.21 3.22
CA PRO A 245 30.97 -1.73 4.58
C PRO A 245 30.19 -2.67 5.49
N ASP A 246 30.84 -3.16 6.54
CA ASP A 246 30.14 -3.94 7.56
C ASP A 246 28.94 -3.16 8.11
N VAL A 247 27.83 -3.86 8.30
CA VAL A 247 26.69 -3.28 9.01
C VAL A 247 27.10 -3.05 10.45
N LYS A 248 27.05 -1.79 10.89
CA LYS A 248 27.42 -1.40 12.25
C LYS A 248 26.53 -2.14 13.25
N ASN A 249 27.15 -2.80 14.22
CA ASN A 249 26.44 -3.20 15.43
C ASN A 249 26.14 -1.94 16.25
N PHE A 250 24.86 -1.62 16.41
CA PHE A 250 24.44 -0.48 17.21
C PHE A 250 24.43 -0.84 18.70
N PRO A 251 25.10 -0.07 19.57
CA PRO A 251 25.08 -0.31 21.00
C PRO A 251 23.69 -0.02 21.58
N TYR A 252 23.35 -0.66 22.71
CA TYR A 252 22.19 -0.31 23.52
C TYR A 252 22.65 0.47 24.77
N PRO A 253 22.11 1.67 25.06
CA PRO A 253 21.20 2.44 24.23
C PRO A 253 21.90 3.06 23.00
N VAL A 254 21.14 3.26 21.92
CA VAL A 254 21.61 3.97 20.73
C VAL A 254 21.62 5.47 21.03
N LEU A 255 22.80 6.08 20.93
CA LEU A 255 23.01 7.51 21.13
C LEU A 255 23.52 8.15 19.83
N PRO A 256 23.22 9.44 19.59
CA PRO A 256 23.66 10.12 18.39
C PRO A 256 25.17 10.40 18.49
N LYS A 257 25.85 10.36 17.34
CA LYS A 257 27.29 10.60 17.23
C LYS A 257 27.57 11.86 16.42
N LYS A 258 28.57 12.62 16.87
CA LYS A 258 29.05 13.80 16.14
C LYS A 258 29.59 13.38 14.77
N ASP A 259 29.36 14.23 13.76
CA ASP A 259 29.81 14.06 12.37
C ASP A 259 29.26 12.82 11.65
N GLU A 260 28.30 12.10 12.25
CA GLU A 260 27.55 11.01 11.62
C GLU A 260 26.08 11.39 11.38
N LYS A 261 25.36 10.64 10.53
CA LYS A 261 23.92 10.83 10.32
C LYS A 261 23.14 10.19 11.47
N ASN A 262 22.46 11.02 12.25
CA ASN A 262 21.62 10.61 13.38
C ASN A 262 20.15 10.83 13.03
N VAL A 263 19.36 9.76 13.07
CA VAL A 263 17.96 9.74 12.65
C VAL A 263 17.10 9.30 13.83
N LEU A 264 16.29 10.23 14.34
CA LEU A 264 15.26 9.91 15.31
C LEU A 264 13.96 9.65 14.56
N ILE A 265 13.39 8.47 14.73
CA ILE A 265 12.16 8.05 14.07
C ILE A 265 11.10 7.86 15.14
N THR A 266 9.95 8.49 14.97
CA THR A 266 8.78 8.20 15.80
C THR A 266 7.61 7.75 14.93
N SER A 267 6.88 6.77 15.43
CA SER A 267 5.56 6.44 14.91
C SER A 267 4.50 7.00 15.85
N ALA A 268 3.44 7.57 15.28
CA ALA A 268 2.32 8.10 16.05
C ALA A 268 1.86 7.11 17.11
N LEU A 269 1.69 7.61 18.34
CA LEU A 269 1.28 6.80 19.48
C LEU A 269 -0.15 6.27 19.24
N PRO A 270 -0.36 4.96 19.03
CA PRO A 270 -1.71 4.40 18.96
C PRO A 270 -2.50 4.66 20.24
N TYR A 271 -3.76 5.04 20.06
CA TYR A 271 -4.67 5.19 21.19
C TYR A 271 -4.99 3.83 21.81
N VAL A 272 -4.73 3.69 23.11
CA VAL A 272 -4.64 2.37 23.77
C VAL A 272 -5.96 1.62 23.79
N ASN A 273 -7.11 2.29 23.86
CA ASN A 273 -8.37 1.62 24.17
C ASN A 273 -9.00 0.85 22.98
N ASN A 274 -8.31 0.73 21.84
CA ASN A 274 -8.78 0.06 20.64
C ASN A 274 -7.71 -0.86 20.06
N VAL A 275 -8.13 -2.07 19.67
CA VAL A 275 -7.26 -2.98 18.90
C VAL A 275 -6.94 -2.33 17.55
N PRO A 276 -5.66 -2.21 17.16
CA PRO A 276 -5.28 -1.59 15.90
C PRO A 276 -5.69 -2.48 14.73
N HIS A 277 -6.24 -1.88 13.68
CA HIS A 277 -6.51 -2.55 12.40
C HIS A 277 -5.37 -2.32 11.39
N LEU A 278 -5.39 -3.03 10.26
CA LEU A 278 -4.33 -2.96 9.25
C LEU A 278 -4.03 -1.53 8.78
N GLY A 279 -5.07 -0.68 8.71
CA GLY A 279 -4.92 0.75 8.39
C GLY A 279 -4.10 1.54 9.41
N ASN A 280 -4.27 1.28 10.71
CA ASN A 280 -3.41 1.90 11.74
C ASN A 280 -1.97 1.41 11.61
N ILE A 281 -1.80 0.12 11.30
CA ILE A 281 -0.48 -0.52 11.19
C ILE A 281 0.29 0.07 10.02
N ILE A 282 -0.27 0.07 8.80
CA ILE A 282 0.41 0.61 7.62
C ILE A 282 0.60 2.12 7.68
N GLY A 283 -0.37 2.86 8.21
CA GLY A 283 -0.31 4.32 8.25
C GLY A 283 0.74 4.87 9.21
N CYS A 284 1.12 4.07 10.21
CA CYS A 284 2.03 4.49 11.29
C CYS A 284 3.21 3.51 11.45
N VAL A 285 3.03 2.43 12.23
CA VAL A 285 4.15 1.65 12.80
C VAL A 285 4.91 0.85 11.76
N LEU A 286 4.23 0.26 10.77
CA LEU A 286 4.88 -0.52 9.70
C LEU A 286 5.62 0.40 8.73
N SER A 287 5.06 1.56 8.39
CA SER A 287 5.78 2.56 7.58
C SER A 287 7.07 3.02 8.25
N ALA A 288 7.00 3.33 9.55
CA ALA A 288 8.16 3.76 10.33
C ALA A 288 9.21 2.65 10.44
N ASP A 289 8.79 1.39 10.62
CA ASP A 289 9.68 0.23 10.71
C ASP A 289 10.46 -0.01 9.41
N ILE A 290 9.78 0.04 8.26
CA ILE A 290 10.43 -0.11 6.95
C ILE A 290 11.53 0.94 6.78
N PHE A 291 11.26 2.20 7.13
CA PHE A 291 12.25 3.26 7.05
C PHE A 291 13.37 3.11 8.09
N ALA A 292 13.06 2.71 9.33
CA ALA A 292 14.05 2.49 10.38
C ALA A 292 15.03 1.37 10.00
N ARG A 293 14.54 0.27 9.42
CA ARG A 293 15.38 -0.82 8.90
C ARG A 293 16.29 -0.35 7.77
N TYR A 294 15.77 0.46 6.85
CA TYR A 294 16.58 1.10 5.82
C TYR A 294 17.69 1.99 6.42
N CYS A 295 17.37 2.87 7.39
CA CYS A 295 18.38 3.73 8.02
C CYS A 295 19.50 2.93 8.71
N ARG A 296 19.14 1.83 9.39
CA ARG A 296 20.11 0.90 10.00
C ARG A 296 21.00 0.25 8.94
N GLN A 297 20.44 -0.21 7.82
CA GLN A 297 21.20 -0.76 6.69
C GLN A 297 22.12 0.27 6.02
N ARG A 298 21.80 1.57 6.14
CA ARG A 298 22.65 2.68 5.70
C ARG A 298 23.69 3.10 6.74
N ASN A 299 23.83 2.35 7.84
CA ASN A 299 24.75 2.63 8.95
C ASN A 299 24.50 3.98 9.64
N TYR A 300 23.27 4.49 9.61
CA TYR A 300 22.86 5.70 10.34
C TYR A 300 22.57 5.36 11.80
N ASN A 301 22.99 6.21 12.73
CA ASN A 301 22.60 6.08 14.14
C ASN A 301 21.10 6.31 14.21
N THR A 302 20.34 5.23 14.39
CA THR A 302 18.89 5.23 14.22
C THR A 302 18.25 4.86 15.54
N LEU A 303 17.39 5.74 16.04
CA LEU A 303 16.55 5.47 17.20
C LEU A 303 15.08 5.50 16.78
N PHE A 304 14.40 4.36 16.86
CA PHE A 304 13.00 4.20 16.49
C PHE A 304 12.13 3.94 17.73
N ILE A 305 11.29 4.92 18.05
CA ILE A 305 10.47 4.95 19.27
C ILE A 305 8.97 5.04 18.92
N SER A 306 8.15 4.34 19.69
CA SER A 306 6.71 4.58 19.76
C SER A 306 6.19 4.12 21.13
N GLY A 307 4.87 4.08 21.30
CA GLY A 307 4.22 3.68 22.53
C GLY A 307 2.72 3.89 22.45
N THR A 308 2.01 3.57 23.52
CA THR A 308 0.57 3.78 23.63
C THR A 308 0.23 5.17 24.19
N ASP A 309 -0.75 5.83 23.57
CA ASP A 309 -1.41 7.01 24.12
C ASP A 309 -2.60 6.57 24.98
N GLU A 310 -2.53 6.86 26.28
CA GLU A 310 -3.34 6.20 27.30
C GLU A 310 -4.32 7.13 28.04
N TYR A 311 -4.13 8.45 27.94
CA TYR A 311 -4.96 9.42 28.67
C TYR A 311 -6.25 9.82 27.93
N GLY A 312 -7.12 10.55 28.62
CA GLY A 312 -8.28 11.19 28.01
C GLY A 312 -9.61 10.44 28.19
N THR A 313 -10.68 11.10 27.74
CA THR A 313 -12.07 10.74 28.04
C THR A 313 -12.47 9.36 27.52
N ALA A 314 -11.94 8.93 26.38
CA ALA A 314 -12.33 7.65 25.79
C ALA A 314 -11.78 6.45 26.58
N THR A 315 -10.63 6.58 27.26
CA THR A 315 -10.14 5.57 28.21
C THR A 315 -11.06 5.50 29.43
N GLU A 316 -11.48 6.63 30.01
CA GLU A 316 -12.43 6.63 31.13
C GLU A 316 -13.78 6.02 30.73
N ALA A 317 -14.28 6.35 29.54
CA ALA A 317 -15.52 5.78 29.02
C ALA A 317 -15.41 4.26 28.90
N LYS A 318 -14.30 3.77 28.32
CA LYS A 318 -14.08 2.35 28.13
C LYS A 318 -13.91 1.60 29.45
N ALA A 319 -13.23 2.20 30.40
CA ALA A 319 -13.09 1.68 31.75
C ALA A 319 -14.45 1.56 32.46
N LEU A 320 -15.32 2.56 32.30
CA LEU A 320 -16.68 2.52 32.83
C LEU A 320 -17.53 1.42 32.17
N GLU A 321 -17.46 1.28 30.84
CA GLU A 321 -18.14 0.22 30.07
C GLU A 321 -17.70 -1.18 30.52
N GLU A 322 -16.39 -1.40 30.68
CA GLU A 322 -15.82 -2.68 31.12
C GLU A 322 -15.82 -2.85 32.66
N LYS A 323 -16.42 -1.89 33.40
CA LYS A 323 -16.50 -1.89 34.87
C LYS A 323 -15.15 -2.10 35.55
N THR A 324 -14.12 -1.42 35.07
CA THR A 324 -12.74 -1.51 35.56
C THR A 324 -12.11 -0.11 35.69
N THR A 325 -10.83 -0.04 36.04
CA THR A 325 -10.09 1.24 36.14
C THR A 325 -9.47 1.63 34.80
N PRO A 326 -9.27 2.95 34.53
CA PRO A 326 -8.52 3.39 33.36
C PRO A 326 -7.13 2.76 33.23
N GLN A 327 -6.38 2.63 34.34
CA GLN A 327 -5.08 1.97 34.36
C GLN A 327 -5.19 0.51 33.89
N SER A 328 -6.16 -0.24 34.39
CA SER A 328 -6.37 -1.65 34.00
C SER A 328 -6.73 -1.81 32.51
N ILE A 329 -7.49 -0.87 31.93
CA ILE A 329 -7.72 -0.84 30.47
C ILE A 329 -6.40 -0.59 29.74
N CYS A 330 -5.63 0.41 30.18
CA CYS A 330 -4.38 0.74 29.52
C CYS A 330 -3.39 -0.42 29.57
N ASP A 331 -3.25 -1.08 30.72
CA ASP A 331 -2.37 -2.25 30.89
C ASP A 331 -2.76 -3.39 29.94
N LYS A 332 -4.04 -3.77 29.96
CA LYS A 332 -4.59 -4.82 29.10
C LYS A 332 -4.31 -4.55 27.63
N PHE A 333 -4.58 -3.33 27.17
CA PHE A 333 -4.43 -3.01 25.76
C PHE A 333 -2.99 -2.69 25.36
N PHE A 334 -2.14 -2.20 26.26
CA PHE A 334 -0.71 -2.08 26.02
C PHE A 334 -0.12 -3.44 25.63
N ASP A 335 -0.46 -4.50 26.37
CA ASP A 335 0.00 -5.86 26.07
C ASP A 335 -0.52 -6.33 24.71
N ILE A 336 -1.79 -6.08 24.39
CA ILE A 336 -2.37 -6.41 23.07
C ILE A 336 -1.63 -5.69 21.93
N HIS A 337 -1.37 -4.38 22.07
CA HIS A 337 -0.63 -3.61 21.07
C HIS A 337 0.80 -4.15 20.90
N ASN A 338 1.49 -4.37 22.02
CA ASN A 338 2.84 -4.90 22.03
C ASN A 338 2.93 -6.27 21.33
N ASP A 339 2.01 -7.18 21.65
CA ASP A 339 1.95 -8.51 21.02
C ASP A 339 1.68 -8.45 19.52
N ILE A 340 0.74 -7.60 19.09
CA ILE A 340 0.46 -7.39 17.65
C ILE A 340 1.71 -6.87 16.94
N TYR A 341 2.36 -5.84 17.48
CA TYR A 341 3.52 -5.23 16.83
C TYR A 341 4.74 -6.16 16.81
N ARG A 342 4.92 -7.00 17.85
CA ARG A 342 5.93 -8.06 17.84
C ARG A 342 5.62 -9.11 16.78
N TRP A 343 4.36 -9.53 16.62
CA TRP A 343 3.97 -10.49 15.58
C TRP A 343 4.17 -9.92 14.17
N PHE A 344 3.84 -8.64 13.95
CA PHE A 344 4.15 -7.92 12.71
C PHE A 344 5.66 -7.61 12.53
N ASN A 345 6.52 -8.08 13.43
CA ASN A 345 7.97 -7.87 13.40
C ASN A 345 8.36 -6.38 13.31
N ILE A 346 7.68 -5.53 14.08
CA ILE A 346 8.03 -4.11 14.19
C ILE A 346 9.25 -3.97 15.11
N GLY A 347 10.37 -3.50 14.56
CA GLY A 347 11.66 -3.41 15.23
C GLY A 347 11.86 -2.08 15.95
N PHE A 348 11.00 -1.77 16.92
CA PHE A 348 11.21 -0.63 17.84
C PHE A 348 12.50 -0.83 18.64
N ASP A 349 13.25 0.25 18.86
CA ASP A 349 14.33 0.24 19.85
C ASP A 349 13.74 0.29 21.27
N TYR A 350 12.59 0.94 21.43
CA TYR A 350 11.78 0.91 22.64
C TYR A 350 10.31 1.27 22.36
N PHE A 351 9.40 0.46 22.90
CA PHE A 351 7.95 0.68 22.84
C PHE A 351 7.43 1.00 24.25
N GLY A 352 7.04 2.26 24.47
CA GLY A 352 6.69 2.78 25.80
C GLY A 352 5.22 3.14 26.00
N ARG A 353 4.96 3.95 27.02
CA ARG A 353 3.61 4.32 27.50
C ARG A 353 3.58 5.78 27.94
N THR A 354 2.46 6.49 27.77
CA THR A 354 2.31 7.87 28.28
C THR A 354 1.94 7.94 29.76
N THR A 355 1.49 6.86 30.39
CA THR A 355 1.13 6.81 31.83
C THR A 355 2.35 6.63 32.74
N THR A 356 3.35 7.50 32.61
CA THR A 356 4.62 7.38 33.34
C THR A 356 4.96 8.66 34.12
N PRO A 357 5.73 8.55 35.22
CA PRO A 357 6.23 9.71 35.94
C PRO A 357 7.05 10.66 35.05
N GLU A 358 7.83 10.11 34.11
CA GLU A 358 8.62 10.89 33.15
C GLU A 358 7.74 11.76 32.24
N GLN A 359 6.57 11.26 31.82
CA GLN A 359 5.60 12.03 31.06
C GLN A 359 5.08 13.20 31.90
N THR A 360 4.65 12.95 33.13
CA THR A 360 4.16 14.00 34.04
C THR A 360 5.21 15.09 34.24
N GLU A 361 6.45 14.72 34.54
CA GLU A 361 7.55 15.65 34.76
C GLU A 361 7.80 16.53 33.53
N ILE A 362 7.93 15.93 32.34
CA ILE A 362 8.22 16.65 31.09
C ILE A 362 7.09 17.63 30.75
N VAL A 363 5.83 17.16 30.79
CA VAL A 363 4.68 17.97 30.40
C VAL A 363 4.50 19.14 31.36
N GLN A 364 4.61 18.91 32.67
CA GLN A 364 4.54 19.98 33.67
C GLN A 364 5.67 20.99 33.51
N LYS A 365 6.91 20.53 33.27
CA LYS A 365 8.06 21.40 32.98
C LYS A 365 7.79 22.30 31.76
N PHE A 366 7.36 21.72 30.65
CA PHE A 366 7.06 22.47 29.43
C PHE A 366 5.90 23.45 29.64
N PHE A 367 4.81 23.03 30.27
CA PHE A 367 3.69 23.92 30.55
C PHE A 367 4.12 25.14 31.37
N LEU A 368 4.84 24.93 32.48
CA LEU A 368 5.31 26.03 33.33
C LEU A 368 6.26 26.96 32.56
N ARG A 369 7.15 26.39 31.73
CA ARG A 369 8.03 27.17 30.86
C ARG A 369 7.24 28.01 29.86
N ILE A 370 6.37 27.41 29.06
CA ILE A 370 5.53 28.09 28.05
C ILE A 370 4.66 29.17 28.72
N LYS A 371 4.12 28.91 29.91
CA LYS A 371 3.37 29.88 30.71
C LYS A 371 4.24 31.06 31.13
N SER A 372 5.45 30.81 31.63
CA SER A 372 6.40 31.87 32.02
C SER A 372 6.82 32.77 30.85
N GLN A 373 6.77 32.25 29.62
CA GLN A 373 7.04 32.99 28.39
C GLN A 373 5.80 33.76 27.86
N GLY A 374 4.65 33.70 28.54
CA GLY A 374 3.46 34.49 28.18
C GLY A 374 2.62 33.92 27.03
N TYR A 375 2.78 32.63 26.73
CA TYR A 375 2.04 31.91 25.66
C TYR A 375 0.84 31.09 26.18
N ILE A 376 0.53 31.16 27.47
CA ILE A 376 -0.66 30.50 28.05
C ILE A 376 -1.67 31.55 28.50
N LEU A 377 -2.88 31.48 27.94
CA LEU A 377 -4.04 32.28 28.34
C LEU A 377 -4.89 31.51 29.34
N SER A 378 -5.65 32.22 30.19
CA SER A 378 -6.69 31.64 31.04
C SER A 378 -8.04 32.22 30.65
N GLU A 379 -9.03 31.37 30.38
CA GLU A 379 -10.39 31.78 30.04
C GLU A 379 -11.40 30.91 30.80
N THR A 380 -12.57 31.46 31.10
CA THR A 380 -13.68 30.71 31.69
C THR A 380 -14.60 30.22 30.58
N VAL A 381 -14.91 28.92 30.58
CA VAL A 381 -15.85 28.30 29.63
C VAL A 381 -17.07 27.75 30.37
N ASP A 382 -18.22 27.84 29.72
CA ASP A 382 -19.46 27.22 30.20
C ASP A 382 -19.47 25.75 29.77
N GLN A 383 -19.62 24.84 30.73
CA GLN A 383 -19.65 23.39 30.49
C GLN A 383 -20.80 22.75 31.26
N LEU A 384 -21.29 21.61 30.77
CA LEU A 384 -22.31 20.83 31.47
C LEU A 384 -21.67 19.97 32.57
N LEU A 385 -22.11 20.17 33.81
CA LEU A 385 -21.78 19.34 34.97
C LEU A 385 -22.96 18.42 35.29
N CYS A 386 -22.71 17.12 35.39
CA CYS A 386 -23.65 16.20 36.02
C CYS A 386 -23.32 16.08 37.51
N GLU A 387 -24.17 16.64 38.37
CA GLU A 387 -23.97 16.60 39.82
C GLU A 387 -24.06 15.18 40.38
N SER A 388 -24.93 14.34 39.81
CA SER A 388 -25.08 12.94 40.25
C SER A 388 -23.89 12.05 39.89
N CYS A 389 -23.23 12.32 38.76
CA CYS A 389 -22.03 11.60 38.34
C CYS A 389 -20.74 12.29 38.80
N ASP A 390 -20.85 13.43 39.48
CA ASP A 390 -19.77 14.32 39.91
C ASP A 390 -18.68 14.49 38.82
N ARG A 391 -19.11 14.88 37.62
CA ARG A 391 -18.21 15.10 36.47
C ARG A 391 -18.77 16.06 35.46
N PHE A 392 -17.88 16.78 34.80
CA PHE A 392 -18.19 17.49 33.57
C PHE A 392 -18.44 16.50 32.44
N LEU A 393 -19.41 16.81 31.60
CA LEU A 393 -19.82 15.96 30.50
C LEU A 393 -19.17 16.44 29.21
N ALA A 394 -18.38 15.57 28.59
CA ALA A 394 -18.03 15.73 27.19
C ALA A 394 -19.28 15.58 26.32
N ASP A 395 -19.29 16.19 25.12
CA ASP A 395 -20.44 16.21 24.21
C ASP A 395 -21.05 14.82 23.95
N ARG A 396 -20.21 13.78 23.89
CA ARG A 396 -20.63 12.37 23.72
C ARG A 396 -21.44 11.78 24.88
N PHE A 397 -21.36 12.39 26.06
CA PHE A 397 -22.11 12.01 27.27
C PHE A 397 -23.31 12.93 27.52
N VAL A 398 -23.61 13.83 26.59
CA VAL A 398 -24.79 14.69 26.63
C VAL A 398 -25.72 14.30 25.49
N GLU A 399 -26.97 14.07 25.85
CA GLU A 399 -28.07 13.98 24.90
C GLU A 399 -29.14 15.02 25.26
N GLY A 400 -30.00 15.38 24.33
CA GLY A 400 -31.10 16.30 24.61
C GLY A 400 -31.86 16.66 23.35
N THR A 401 -32.85 17.53 23.50
CA THR A 401 -33.68 17.97 22.38
C THR A 401 -32.97 19.03 21.56
N CYS A 402 -32.90 18.82 20.24
CA CYS A 402 -32.29 19.74 19.29
C CYS A 402 -32.99 21.11 19.34
N PRO A 403 -32.27 22.23 19.56
CA PRO A 403 -32.88 23.55 19.61
C PRO A 403 -33.53 23.94 18.27
N ARG A 404 -33.01 23.42 17.15
CA ARG A 404 -33.40 23.77 15.79
C ARG A 404 -34.57 22.93 15.24
N CYS A 405 -34.43 21.61 15.20
CA CYS A 405 -35.42 20.72 14.57
C CYS A 405 -36.30 19.93 15.56
N LYS A 406 -36.09 20.13 16.87
CA LYS A 406 -36.82 19.46 17.96
C LYS A 406 -36.66 17.93 18.02
N TYR A 407 -35.68 17.36 17.31
CA TYR A 407 -35.27 15.96 17.50
C TYR A 407 -34.88 15.70 18.96
N GLU A 408 -35.53 14.75 19.63
CA GLU A 408 -35.47 14.61 21.11
C GLU A 408 -34.15 14.04 21.64
N ASP A 409 -33.36 13.39 20.78
CA ASP A 409 -32.17 12.63 21.14
C ASP A 409 -30.90 13.14 20.43
N ALA A 410 -30.81 14.45 20.22
CA ALA A 410 -29.61 15.07 19.66
C ALA A 410 -28.41 14.91 20.62
N ARG A 411 -27.23 14.67 20.05
CA ARG A 411 -25.98 14.56 20.79
C ARG A 411 -25.41 15.95 21.07
N GLY A 412 -24.52 16.07 22.06
CA GLY A 412 -23.93 17.35 22.45
C GLY A 412 -23.11 18.06 21.37
N ASP A 413 -22.70 17.37 20.31
CA ASP A 413 -21.87 17.86 19.21
C ASP A 413 -22.64 18.01 17.89
N GLN A 414 -23.63 17.14 17.66
CA GLN A 414 -24.38 17.09 16.41
C GLN A 414 -25.78 16.51 16.63
N CYS A 415 -26.77 17.12 15.98
CA CYS A 415 -28.10 16.56 15.88
C CYS A 415 -28.19 15.55 14.72
N ASP A 416 -28.50 14.29 14.99
CA ASP A 416 -28.65 13.27 13.94
C ASP A 416 -29.91 13.46 13.08
N GLY A 417 -30.94 14.15 13.59
CA GLY A 417 -32.17 14.43 12.84
C GLY A 417 -32.03 15.51 11.75
N CYS A 418 -31.13 16.49 11.91
CA CYS A 418 -30.94 17.58 10.94
C CYS A 418 -29.49 17.84 10.55
N SER A 419 -28.57 17.01 11.05
CA SER A 419 -27.11 17.08 10.87
C SER A 419 -26.44 18.38 11.33
N HIS A 420 -27.18 19.29 11.99
CA HIS A 420 -26.65 20.56 12.47
C HIS A 420 -25.68 20.33 13.64
N LEU A 421 -24.50 20.97 13.56
CA LEU A 421 -23.55 21.05 14.66
C LEU A 421 -24.11 22.00 15.72
N ILE A 422 -24.07 21.57 16.97
CA ILE A 422 -24.60 22.30 18.13
C ILE A 422 -23.59 22.22 19.26
N ASN A 423 -23.61 23.19 20.19
CA ASN A 423 -22.88 23.04 21.43
C ASN A 423 -23.76 22.31 22.43
N ALA A 424 -23.16 21.50 23.31
CA ALA A 424 -23.91 20.73 24.29
C ALA A 424 -24.73 21.63 25.25
N THR A 425 -24.24 22.85 25.51
CA THR A 425 -24.93 23.87 26.31
C THR A 425 -26.18 24.44 25.66
N ASP A 426 -26.32 24.29 24.34
CA ASP A 426 -27.46 24.80 23.55
C ASP A 426 -28.62 23.78 23.47
N LEU A 427 -28.41 22.55 23.95
CA LEU A 427 -29.44 21.51 23.97
C LEU A 427 -30.61 21.90 24.88
N ILE A 428 -31.83 21.68 24.39
CA ILE A 428 -33.04 21.80 25.21
C ILE A 428 -33.17 20.53 26.05
N SER A 429 -33.47 20.67 27.34
CA SER A 429 -33.59 19.52 28.26
C SER A 429 -32.41 18.55 28.18
N PRO A 430 -31.17 19.02 28.38
CA PRO A 430 -30.01 18.16 28.32
C PRO A 430 -30.12 17.09 29.39
N ARG A 431 -29.59 15.90 29.10
CA ARG A 431 -29.56 14.74 29.99
C ARG A 431 -28.20 14.06 29.89
N CYS A 432 -27.71 13.61 31.03
CA CYS A 432 -26.48 12.83 31.09
C CYS A 432 -26.74 11.44 30.52
N LYS A 433 -25.97 11.00 29.53
CA LYS A 433 -26.09 9.65 28.95
C LYS A 433 -25.81 8.53 29.95
N VAL A 434 -25.08 8.82 31.03
CA VAL A 434 -24.66 7.84 32.04
C VAL A 434 -25.75 7.56 33.07
N CYS A 435 -26.40 8.60 33.61
CA CYS A 435 -27.38 8.45 34.70
C CYS A 435 -28.76 9.01 34.37
N SER A 436 -28.97 9.53 33.16
CA SER A 436 -30.19 10.17 32.67
C SER A 436 -30.61 11.46 33.40
N ASN A 437 -29.90 11.89 34.46
CA ASN A 437 -30.20 13.13 35.16
C ASN A 437 -29.83 14.38 34.33
N ARG A 438 -30.54 15.48 34.59
CA ARG A 438 -30.31 16.78 33.95
C ARG A 438 -29.00 17.40 34.46
N PRO A 439 -28.02 17.69 33.58
CA PRO A 439 -26.83 18.44 33.95
C PRO A 439 -27.13 19.94 34.08
N ILE A 440 -26.27 20.64 34.82
CA ILE A 440 -26.30 22.09 34.98
C ILE A 440 -25.15 22.74 34.21
N ILE A 441 -25.33 23.97 33.75
CA ILE A 441 -24.21 24.75 33.19
C ILE A 441 -23.37 25.28 34.35
N LYS A 442 -22.08 24.97 34.34
CA LYS A 442 -21.11 25.44 35.32
C LYS A 442 -19.91 26.05 34.61
N LYS A 443 -19.51 27.22 35.09
CA LYS A 443 -18.30 27.92 34.66
C LYS A 443 -17.07 27.15 35.13
N SER A 444 -16.14 26.94 34.20
CA SER A 444 -14.91 26.19 34.40
C SER A 444 -13.74 26.98 33.82
N GLU A 445 -12.75 27.32 34.64
CA GLU A 445 -11.53 27.98 34.17
C GLU A 445 -10.64 26.99 33.41
N GLN A 446 -10.09 27.41 32.27
CA GLN A 446 -9.25 26.57 31.40
C GLN A 446 -8.03 27.35 30.90
N PHE A 447 -6.92 26.63 30.70
CA PHE A 447 -5.75 27.19 30.02
C PHE A 447 -5.81 26.94 28.52
N PHE A 448 -5.34 27.92 27.75
CA PHE A 448 -5.24 27.88 26.30
C PHE A 448 -3.80 28.18 25.86
N LEU A 449 -3.30 27.43 24.89
CA LEU A 449 -2.07 27.78 24.18
C LEU A 449 -2.38 28.88 23.16
N ASP A 450 -1.69 30.00 23.27
CA ASP A 450 -1.82 31.19 22.43
C ASP A 450 -1.11 30.99 21.08
N LEU A 451 -1.67 30.12 20.24
CA LEU A 451 -1.14 29.88 18.89
C LEU A 451 -1.05 31.14 18.01
N PRO A 452 -1.98 32.13 18.06
CA PRO A 452 -1.84 33.38 17.31
C PRO A 452 -0.49 34.06 17.54
N LYS A 453 0.00 34.13 18.79
CA LYS A 453 1.32 34.71 19.10
C LYS A 453 2.50 33.91 18.56
N LEU A 454 2.31 32.62 18.29
CA LEU A 454 3.35 31.70 17.79
C LEU A 454 3.34 31.56 16.27
N GLU A 455 2.31 32.07 15.60
CA GLU A 455 2.06 31.84 14.18
C GLU A 455 3.24 32.27 13.29
N ASN A 456 3.86 33.42 13.56
CA ASN A 456 5.00 33.89 12.77
C ASN A 456 6.23 32.97 12.92
N LYS A 457 6.57 32.57 14.15
CA LYS A 457 7.68 31.63 14.41
C LYS A 457 7.44 30.28 13.75
N LEU A 458 6.20 29.80 13.79
CA LEU A 458 5.80 28.57 13.11
C LEU A 458 5.97 28.68 11.60
N LYS A 459 5.49 29.76 10.97
CA LYS A 459 5.64 29.98 9.52
C LYS A 459 7.10 30.06 9.10
N GLU A 460 7.92 30.74 9.88
CA GLU A 460 9.37 30.80 9.65
C GLU A 460 10.00 29.40 9.68
N TRP A 461 9.77 28.64 10.75
CA TRP A 461 10.27 27.26 10.83
C TRP A 461 9.75 26.37 9.70
N LEU A 462 8.44 26.39 9.40
CA LEU A 462 7.82 25.59 8.35
C LEU A 462 8.46 25.82 6.98
N SER A 463 8.80 27.07 6.64
CA SER A 463 9.45 27.41 5.38
C SER A 463 10.79 26.70 5.17
N THR A 464 11.43 26.25 6.26
CA THR A 464 12.71 25.54 6.21
C THR A 464 12.57 24.02 6.06
N VAL A 465 11.41 23.44 6.38
CA VAL A 465 11.22 21.98 6.46
C VAL A 465 10.12 21.43 5.56
N GLU A 466 9.18 22.25 5.08
CA GLU A 466 7.97 21.81 4.35
C GLU A 466 8.28 20.94 3.11
N ASN A 467 9.40 21.22 2.42
CA ASN A 467 9.85 20.43 1.26
C ASN A 467 10.19 18.98 1.62
N GLY A 468 10.60 18.71 2.86
CA GLY A 468 10.90 17.39 3.37
C GLY A 468 9.67 16.57 3.80
N TRP A 469 8.46 17.14 3.69
CA TRP A 469 7.23 16.49 4.13
C TRP A 469 6.56 15.70 3.01
N SER A 470 5.72 14.74 3.39
CA SER A 470 4.80 14.09 2.44
C SER A 470 3.82 15.10 1.82
N GLY A 471 3.33 14.80 0.61
CA GLY A 471 2.30 15.63 -0.05
C GLY A 471 1.04 15.79 0.80
N VAL A 472 0.60 14.69 1.43
CA VAL A 472 -0.54 14.65 2.35
C VAL A 472 -0.36 15.62 3.52
N ALA A 473 0.80 15.59 4.19
CA ALA A 473 1.07 16.47 5.32
C ALA A 473 1.01 17.95 4.93
N ARG A 474 1.59 18.34 3.80
CA ARG A 474 1.53 19.72 3.30
C ARG A 474 0.08 20.17 3.04
N VAL A 475 -0.70 19.31 2.37
CA VAL A 475 -2.10 19.59 2.04
C VAL A 475 -2.93 19.79 3.30
N VAL A 476 -2.73 18.96 4.34
CA VAL A 476 -3.48 19.06 5.60
C VAL A 476 -3.04 20.26 6.45
N ALA A 477 -1.75 20.58 6.49
CA ALA A 477 -1.24 21.70 7.28
C ALA A 477 -1.61 23.07 6.68
N LYS A 478 -1.70 23.17 5.36
CA LYS A 478 -1.88 24.46 4.65
C LYS A 478 -3.16 25.24 5.05
N PRO A 479 -4.37 24.64 5.13
CA PRO A 479 -5.57 25.37 5.56
C PRO A 479 -5.44 25.99 6.95
N TRP A 480 -4.83 25.27 7.89
CA TRP A 480 -4.67 25.76 9.27
C TRP A 480 -3.84 27.04 9.35
N LEU A 481 -2.81 27.17 8.51
CA LEU A 481 -1.94 28.34 8.48
C LEU A 481 -2.53 29.50 7.67
N ARG A 482 -3.33 29.17 6.63
CA ARG A 482 -4.02 30.16 5.80
C ARG A 482 -5.16 30.83 6.58
N ASP A 483 -5.93 30.05 7.33
CA ASP A 483 -7.15 30.53 8.00
C ASP A 483 -6.87 31.28 9.31
N GLY A 484 -5.60 31.34 9.72
CA GLY A 484 -5.13 31.94 10.98
C GLY A 484 -5.27 30.98 12.16
N LEU A 485 -4.22 30.89 12.98
CA LEU A 485 -4.23 30.02 14.15
C LEU A 485 -5.08 30.64 15.26
N LYS A 486 -5.83 29.80 15.98
CA LYS A 486 -6.69 30.21 17.11
C LYS A 486 -6.14 29.65 18.42
N PRO A 487 -6.38 30.31 19.57
CA PRO A 487 -6.06 29.73 20.87
C PRO A 487 -6.69 28.34 21.02
N ARG A 488 -5.93 27.39 21.59
CA ARG A 488 -6.39 26.00 21.78
C ARG A 488 -6.38 25.63 23.24
N CYS A 489 -7.52 25.16 23.75
CA CYS A 489 -7.67 24.74 25.14
C CYS A 489 -6.81 23.50 25.42
N ILE A 490 -5.91 23.60 26.40
CA ILE A 490 -4.94 22.57 26.77
C ILE A 490 -5.25 21.89 28.12
N THR A 491 -6.37 22.23 28.76
CA THR A 491 -6.81 21.58 30.01
C THR A 491 -8.21 20.96 29.87
N ARG A 492 -8.51 19.97 30.68
CA ARG A 492 -9.81 19.30 30.74
C ARG A 492 -10.19 18.95 32.17
N ASP A 493 -11.49 18.96 32.44
CA ASP A 493 -12.08 18.47 33.68
C ASP A 493 -12.27 16.95 33.61
N LEU A 494 -11.15 16.22 33.64
CA LEU A 494 -11.11 14.76 33.69
C LEU A 494 -10.29 14.33 34.91
N LYS A 495 -10.48 13.08 35.34
CA LYS A 495 -9.68 12.49 36.42
C LYS A 495 -8.47 11.74 35.85
N TRP A 496 -8.62 11.14 34.67
CA TRP A 496 -7.58 10.37 33.99
C TRP A 496 -6.76 11.22 33.00
N GLY A 497 -5.66 11.76 33.51
CA GLY A 497 -4.73 12.60 32.75
C GLY A 497 -3.60 13.12 33.63
N ILE A 498 -2.70 13.91 33.05
CA ILE A 498 -1.60 14.53 33.79
C ILE A 498 -2.14 15.74 34.57
N PRO A 499 -1.95 15.80 35.91
CA PRO A 499 -2.45 16.91 36.71
C PRO A 499 -1.76 18.23 36.33
N VAL A 500 -2.53 19.32 36.34
CA VAL A 500 -2.02 20.66 36.06
C VAL A 500 -1.38 21.25 37.33
N PRO A 501 -0.10 21.69 37.31
CA PRO A 501 0.63 22.09 38.51
C PRO A 501 0.36 23.56 38.89
N ILE A 502 -0.92 23.96 38.94
CA ILE A 502 -1.36 25.33 39.27
C ILE A 502 -2.46 25.28 40.32
N LYS A 503 -2.36 26.15 41.33
CA LYS A 503 -3.39 26.31 42.35
C LYS A 503 -4.74 26.66 41.71
N GLY A 504 -5.81 25.97 42.10
CA GLY A 504 -7.14 26.10 41.51
C GLY A 504 -7.42 25.14 40.35
N PHE A 505 -6.42 24.35 39.93
CA PHE A 505 -6.54 23.34 38.87
C PHE A 505 -6.34 21.91 39.40
N GLU A 506 -6.51 21.68 40.70
CA GLU A 506 -6.24 20.39 41.37
C GLU A 506 -7.08 19.23 40.83
N ASN A 507 -8.28 19.52 40.30
CA ASN A 507 -9.19 18.55 39.71
C ASN A 507 -9.21 18.61 38.17
N LYS A 508 -8.15 19.15 37.56
CA LYS A 508 -8.00 19.28 36.11
C LYS A 508 -6.73 18.60 35.64
N VAL A 509 -6.80 18.11 34.42
CA VAL A 509 -5.68 17.47 33.74
C VAL A 509 -5.37 18.18 32.44
N PHE A 510 -4.17 17.97 31.91
CA PHE A 510 -3.84 18.38 30.55
C PHE A 510 -4.70 17.62 29.54
N TYR A 511 -5.08 18.33 28.48
CA TYR A 511 -5.78 17.74 27.36
C TYR A 511 -4.83 16.87 26.55
N VAL A 512 -5.25 15.64 26.21
CA VAL A 512 -4.44 14.64 25.50
C VAL A 512 -3.72 15.19 24.24
N TRP A 513 -4.37 16.10 23.51
CA TRP A 513 -3.79 16.67 22.30
C TRP A 513 -2.67 17.70 22.55
N PHE A 514 -2.49 18.15 23.79
CA PHE A 514 -1.34 18.95 24.21
C PHE A 514 -0.20 18.04 24.69
N ASP A 515 -0.47 17.06 25.54
CA ASP A 515 0.59 16.29 26.20
C ASP A 515 1.06 15.05 25.43
N ALA A 516 0.21 14.41 24.61
CA ALA A 516 0.56 13.17 23.92
C ALA A 516 1.84 13.27 23.04
N PRO A 517 2.10 14.37 22.30
CA PRO A 517 3.35 14.51 21.56
C PRO A 517 4.61 14.58 22.45
N PHE A 518 4.51 15.03 23.70
CA PHE A 518 5.62 14.93 24.67
C PHE A 518 5.90 13.48 25.09
N GLY A 519 4.96 12.56 24.80
CA GLY A 519 5.13 11.12 24.92
C GLY A 519 6.39 10.62 24.21
N TYR A 520 6.74 11.15 23.04
CA TYR A 520 7.96 10.74 22.36
C TYR A 520 9.22 11.05 23.20
N MET A 521 9.24 12.18 23.89
CA MET A 521 10.35 12.57 24.77
C MET A 521 10.39 11.72 26.04
N SER A 522 9.25 11.52 26.70
CA SER A 522 9.18 10.73 27.94
C SER A 522 9.49 9.26 27.72
N ILE A 523 9.04 8.69 26.59
CA ILE A 523 9.38 7.33 26.19
C ILE A 523 10.89 7.22 25.92
N THR A 524 11.49 8.21 25.24
CA THR A 524 12.95 8.23 25.04
C THR A 524 13.70 8.36 26.37
N LYS A 525 13.18 9.13 27.35
CA LYS A 525 13.74 9.24 28.70
C LYS A 525 13.68 7.94 29.50
N ARG A 526 12.68 7.09 29.24
CA ARG A 526 12.62 5.73 29.81
C ARG A 526 13.58 4.76 29.14
N TYR A 527 13.82 4.94 27.84
CA TYR A 527 14.82 4.17 27.10
C TYR A 527 16.25 4.48 27.56
N THR A 528 16.59 5.76 27.73
CA THR A 528 17.93 6.20 28.17
C THR A 528 17.84 7.46 29.05
N LYS A 529 18.72 7.54 30.05
CA LYS A 529 18.88 8.76 30.87
C LYS A 529 19.49 9.92 30.06
N GLU A 530 20.20 9.62 28.98
CA GLU A 530 20.81 10.60 28.07
C GLU A 530 19.86 11.07 26.95
N TYR A 531 18.54 10.99 27.13
CA TYR A 531 17.54 11.31 26.09
C TYR A 531 17.66 12.73 25.50
N GLU A 532 18.20 13.68 26.27
CA GLU A 532 18.46 15.04 25.80
C GLU A 532 19.48 15.05 24.66
N GLN A 533 20.37 14.06 24.53
CA GLN A 533 21.24 13.97 23.35
C GLN A 533 20.45 13.79 22.05
N TRP A 534 19.26 13.17 22.10
CA TRP A 534 18.36 13.07 20.96
C TRP A 534 17.47 14.30 20.80
N TRP A 535 16.86 14.78 21.88
CA TRP A 535 15.81 15.80 21.81
C TRP A 535 16.30 17.24 21.95
N LYS A 536 17.49 17.44 22.52
CA LYS A 536 18.15 18.72 22.75
C LYS A 536 19.68 18.57 22.59
N PRO A 537 20.15 18.05 21.42
CA PRO A 537 21.56 17.81 21.19
C PRO A 537 22.35 19.14 21.23
N LYS A 538 23.58 19.05 21.74
CA LYS A 538 24.59 20.13 21.63
C LYS A 538 25.61 19.70 20.60
N ASP A 539 25.88 20.55 19.61
CA ASP A 539 26.90 20.34 18.57
C ASP A 539 26.75 19.03 17.76
N ILE A 540 25.56 18.42 17.79
CA ILE A 540 25.21 17.19 17.06
C ILE A 540 23.92 17.45 16.29
N LYS A 541 23.90 17.05 15.02
CA LYS A 541 22.70 17.14 14.18
C LYS A 541 21.87 15.86 14.32
N VAL A 542 20.60 16.03 14.64
CA VAL A 542 19.58 14.96 14.66
C VAL A 542 18.47 15.34 13.70
N ASP A 543 18.17 14.43 12.76
CA ASP A 543 17.04 14.57 11.85
C ASP A 543 15.84 13.79 12.41
N LEU A 544 14.77 14.49 12.83
CA LEU A 544 13.53 13.89 13.31
C LEU A 544 12.58 13.57 12.15
N TYR A 545 12.20 12.30 12.04
CA TYR A 545 11.17 11.77 11.15
C TYR A 545 9.96 11.32 11.96
N GLN A 546 8.76 11.74 11.55
CA GLN A 546 7.50 11.32 12.19
C GLN A 546 6.55 10.69 11.19
N PHE A 547 6.10 9.48 11.49
CA PHE A 547 5.19 8.69 10.65
C PHE A 547 3.80 8.62 11.28
N MET A 548 2.78 9.00 10.51
CA MET A 548 1.40 9.05 11.01
C MET A 548 0.35 8.98 9.90
N ALA A 549 -0.92 8.81 10.29
CA ALA A 549 -2.07 9.09 9.42
C ALA A 549 -2.36 10.61 9.37
N LYS A 550 -3.03 11.06 8.32
CA LYS A 550 -3.31 12.48 8.04
C LYS A 550 -4.00 13.25 9.18
N ASP A 551 -4.80 12.58 10.01
CA ASP A 551 -5.51 13.21 11.12
C ASP A 551 -4.58 13.76 12.21
N ASN A 552 -3.39 13.18 12.35
CA ASN A 552 -2.41 13.59 13.35
C ASN A 552 -1.54 14.77 12.89
N VAL A 553 -1.63 15.17 11.62
CA VAL A 553 -0.79 16.22 11.04
C VAL A 553 -0.89 17.54 11.80
N PRO A 554 -2.07 18.10 12.13
CA PRO A 554 -2.13 19.38 12.85
C PRO A 554 -1.39 19.37 14.19
N PHE A 555 -1.29 18.23 14.86
CA PHE A 555 -0.63 18.12 16.16
C PHE A 555 0.88 18.16 16.03
N HIS A 556 1.41 17.61 14.95
CA HIS A 556 2.86 17.49 14.72
C HIS A 556 3.41 18.59 13.82
N ALA A 557 2.57 19.19 12.99
CA ALA A 557 2.91 20.34 12.15
C ALA A 557 2.69 21.69 12.85
N ILE A 558 1.82 21.74 13.87
CA ILE A 558 1.40 23.00 14.50
C ILE A 558 1.54 22.92 16.02
N MET A 559 0.72 22.12 16.70
CA MET A 559 0.60 22.18 18.17
C MET A 559 1.92 21.90 18.90
N PHE A 560 2.59 20.80 18.56
CA PHE A 560 3.81 20.39 19.21
C PHE A 560 5.00 21.30 18.88
N PRO A 561 5.29 21.61 17.60
CA PRO A 561 6.30 22.62 17.27
C PRO A 561 6.04 23.98 17.92
N ALA A 562 4.77 24.42 17.99
CA ALA A 562 4.41 25.67 18.66
C ALA A 562 4.79 25.63 20.14
N SER A 563 4.53 24.51 20.81
CA SER A 563 4.86 24.32 22.22
C SER A 563 6.37 24.32 22.45
N LEU A 564 7.14 23.68 21.57
CA LEU A 564 8.61 23.66 21.64
C LEU A 564 9.22 25.06 21.35
N LEU A 565 8.73 25.76 20.34
CA LEU A 565 9.12 27.13 20.00
C LEU A 565 8.75 28.12 21.11
N ALA A 566 7.62 27.92 21.77
CA ALA A 566 7.18 28.73 22.90
C ALA A 566 8.05 28.51 24.14
N ALA A 567 8.53 27.28 24.36
CA ALA A 567 9.44 26.97 25.46
C ALA A 567 10.82 27.65 25.29
N ASN A 568 11.26 27.83 24.05
CA ASN A 568 12.52 28.49 23.67
C ASN A 568 13.73 27.90 24.42
N GLU A 569 13.94 26.60 24.23
CA GLU A 569 14.96 25.80 24.92
C GLU A 569 15.79 24.91 23.97
N ASP A 570 15.88 25.27 22.68
CA ASP A 570 16.69 24.59 21.66
C ASP A 570 16.40 23.08 21.49
N TYR A 571 15.15 22.67 21.73
CA TYR A 571 14.71 21.33 21.37
C TYR A 571 14.67 21.18 19.85
N ILE A 572 14.99 19.98 19.36
CA ILE A 572 14.85 19.68 17.94
C ILE A 572 13.38 19.78 17.53
N LEU A 573 13.16 20.24 16.31
CA LEU A 573 11.86 20.26 15.68
C LEU A 573 11.80 19.18 14.60
N LEU A 574 10.58 18.82 14.22
CA LEU A 574 10.32 17.89 13.14
C LEU A 574 10.99 18.34 11.84
N LYS A 575 11.73 17.43 11.19
CA LYS A 575 12.31 17.70 9.87
C LYS A 575 11.48 17.09 8.75
N HIS A 576 11.02 15.85 8.94
CA HIS A 576 10.30 15.09 7.92
C HIS A 576 8.97 14.55 8.46
N LEU A 577 7.85 15.07 7.95
CA LEU A 577 6.51 14.61 8.31
C LEU A 577 5.94 13.65 7.26
N MET A 578 5.96 12.35 7.56
CA MET A 578 5.52 11.28 6.69
C MET A 578 4.08 10.88 7.03
N ALA A 579 3.13 11.64 6.49
CA ALA A 579 1.70 11.37 6.62
C ALA A 579 1.20 10.47 5.47
N THR A 580 0.20 9.65 5.79
CA THR A 580 -0.49 8.78 4.84
C THR A 580 -1.98 9.12 4.74
N GLU A 581 -2.55 8.84 3.57
CA GLU A 581 -4.00 8.74 3.37
C GLU A 581 -4.54 7.46 4.04
N TYR A 582 -5.84 7.19 3.95
CA TYR A 582 -6.41 6.03 4.62
C TYR A 582 -6.24 4.75 3.80
N LEU A 583 -6.02 3.64 4.52
CA LEU A 583 -6.30 2.31 4.00
C LEU A 583 -7.75 1.97 4.36
N ASN A 584 -8.57 1.73 3.35
CA ASN A 584 -9.92 1.19 3.46
C ASN A 584 -9.88 -0.35 3.40
N TYR A 585 -11.00 -1.00 3.70
CA TYR A 585 -11.16 -2.44 3.66
C TYR A 585 -12.23 -2.83 2.64
N GLU A 586 -11.81 -3.49 1.57
CA GLU A 586 -12.61 -3.73 0.38
C GLU A 586 -13.24 -2.40 -0.11
N ASP A 587 -14.55 -2.38 -0.33
CA ASP A 587 -15.28 -1.18 -0.76
C ASP A 587 -15.76 -0.31 0.42
N THR A 588 -15.26 -0.55 1.65
CA THR A 588 -15.78 0.07 2.88
C THR A 588 -14.67 0.52 3.85
N LYS A 589 -15.06 1.16 4.96
CA LYS A 589 -14.13 1.50 6.04
C LYS A 589 -14.09 0.39 7.10
N PHE A 590 -12.93 0.22 7.73
CA PHE A 590 -12.78 -0.59 8.94
C PHE A 590 -13.82 -0.19 10.01
N SER A 591 -14.46 -1.17 10.64
CA SER A 591 -15.52 -0.94 11.61
C SER A 591 -15.58 -2.05 12.65
N LYS A 592 -15.05 -1.78 13.84
CA LYS A 592 -15.06 -2.74 14.96
C LYS A 592 -16.47 -3.10 15.41
N SER A 593 -17.37 -2.12 15.53
CA SER A 593 -18.75 -2.34 15.96
C SER A 593 -19.56 -3.20 14.98
N ARG A 594 -19.20 -3.21 13.70
CA ARG A 594 -19.84 -4.02 12.66
C ARG A 594 -19.04 -5.28 12.29
N GLY A 595 -17.90 -5.51 12.92
CA GLY A 595 -17.01 -6.63 12.60
C GLY A 595 -16.45 -6.58 11.16
N ILE A 596 -16.24 -5.39 10.61
CA ILE A 596 -15.75 -5.20 9.23
C ILE A 596 -14.26 -4.87 9.26
N GLY A 597 -13.47 -5.71 8.58
CA GLY A 597 -12.03 -5.55 8.41
C GLY A 597 -11.20 -6.49 9.27
N VAL A 598 -9.92 -6.60 8.91
CA VAL A 598 -8.93 -7.40 9.65
C VAL A 598 -8.28 -6.54 10.72
N PHE A 599 -8.33 -6.98 11.98
CA PHE A 599 -7.60 -6.38 13.08
C PHE A 599 -6.25 -7.08 13.29
N GLY A 600 -5.33 -6.42 14.00
CA GLY A 600 -3.99 -6.96 14.22
C GLY A 600 -3.99 -8.30 14.96
N THR A 601 -4.97 -8.54 15.83
CA THR A 601 -5.21 -9.85 16.46
C THR A 601 -5.63 -10.90 15.43
N ASP A 602 -6.55 -10.54 14.54
CA ASP A 602 -7.16 -11.46 13.58
C ASP A 602 -6.15 -11.88 12.50
N ALA A 603 -5.26 -10.97 12.10
CA ALA A 603 -4.23 -11.23 11.08
C ALA A 603 -3.36 -12.44 11.45
N ARG A 604 -3.03 -12.60 12.74
CA ARG A 604 -2.24 -13.72 13.27
C ARG A 604 -2.93 -15.07 13.09
N ASP A 605 -4.25 -15.09 13.22
CA ASP A 605 -5.03 -16.33 13.25
C ASP A 605 -5.43 -16.81 11.84
N THR A 606 -5.13 -16.02 10.80
CA THR A 606 -5.41 -16.37 9.40
C THR A 606 -4.53 -17.49 8.83
N GLY A 607 -3.41 -17.81 9.50
CA GLY A 607 -2.38 -18.72 8.97
C GLY A 607 -1.47 -18.09 7.91
N ILE A 608 -1.70 -16.83 7.52
CA ILE A 608 -0.83 -16.08 6.61
C ILE A 608 0.34 -15.49 7.41
N PRO A 609 1.60 -15.77 7.04
CA PRO A 609 2.77 -15.24 7.75
C PRO A 609 2.81 -13.70 7.76
N SER A 610 3.37 -13.13 8.83
CA SER A 610 3.49 -11.68 9.02
C SER A 610 4.11 -10.96 7.82
N ASP A 611 5.11 -11.57 7.19
CA ASP A 611 5.85 -10.94 6.08
C ASP A 611 5.01 -10.80 4.81
N VAL A 612 4.03 -11.68 4.59
CA VAL A 612 3.07 -11.55 3.48
C VAL A 612 2.16 -10.34 3.71
N TRP A 613 1.71 -10.13 4.96
CA TRP A 613 0.97 -8.93 5.33
C TRP A 613 1.81 -7.67 5.17
N ARG A 614 3.06 -7.69 5.66
CA ARG A 614 3.98 -6.55 5.56
C ARG A 614 4.23 -6.17 4.09
N PHE A 615 4.50 -7.17 3.24
CA PHE A 615 4.69 -6.97 1.81
C PHE A 615 3.46 -6.31 1.18
N TYR A 616 2.28 -6.91 1.34
CA TYR A 616 1.09 -6.42 0.66
C TYR A 616 0.70 -5.02 1.13
N LEU A 617 0.72 -4.78 2.44
CA LEU A 617 0.41 -3.46 3.00
C LEU A 617 1.41 -2.39 2.53
N ALA A 618 2.70 -2.72 2.41
CA ALA A 618 3.68 -1.81 1.84
C ALA A 618 3.44 -1.57 0.33
N TYR A 619 3.03 -2.60 -0.41
CA TYR A 619 2.70 -2.53 -1.83
C TYR A 619 1.49 -1.61 -2.10
N VAL A 620 0.46 -1.69 -1.26
CA VAL A 620 -0.75 -0.83 -1.35
C VAL A 620 -0.71 0.36 -0.39
N ARG A 621 0.47 0.79 0.06
CA ARG A 621 0.61 1.89 1.01
C ARG A 621 -0.06 3.18 0.46
N PRO A 622 -0.96 3.83 1.23
CA PRO A 622 -1.72 5.01 0.77
C PRO A 622 -0.87 6.30 0.87
N GLU A 623 0.09 6.47 -0.04
CA GLU A 623 1.04 7.60 0.00
C GLU A 623 0.49 8.90 -0.61
N THR A 624 -0.38 8.80 -1.62
CA THR A 624 -0.88 9.96 -2.39
C THR A 624 -2.40 10.06 -2.41
N GLN A 625 -3.08 8.93 -2.23
CA GLN A 625 -4.54 8.80 -2.21
C GLN A 625 -4.90 7.61 -1.31
N ASP A 626 -6.17 7.56 -0.90
CA ASP A 626 -6.70 6.38 -0.21
C ASP A 626 -6.44 5.11 -1.04
N SER A 627 -6.18 4.00 -0.35
CA SER A 627 -5.99 2.68 -0.95
C SER A 627 -6.92 1.68 -0.28
N ASN A 628 -7.20 0.56 -0.92
CA ASN A 628 -8.10 -0.46 -0.39
C ASN A 628 -7.32 -1.75 -0.17
N PHE A 629 -7.47 -2.36 1.02
CA PHE A 629 -7.10 -3.74 1.21
C PHE A 629 -8.12 -4.63 0.49
N ASN A 630 -7.65 -5.58 -0.33
CA ASN A 630 -8.51 -6.52 -1.02
C ASN A 630 -7.92 -7.95 -0.97
N TRP A 631 -8.72 -8.94 -0.59
CA TRP A 631 -8.25 -10.32 -0.44
C TRP A 631 -7.80 -10.97 -1.75
N VAL A 632 -8.50 -10.68 -2.85
CA VAL A 632 -8.17 -11.23 -4.18
C VAL A 632 -6.86 -10.63 -4.67
N ASP A 633 -6.68 -9.32 -4.48
CA ASP A 633 -5.45 -8.63 -4.84
C ASP A 633 -4.26 -9.06 -3.95
N LEU A 634 -4.47 -9.28 -2.64
CA LEU A 634 -3.47 -9.89 -1.76
C LEU A 634 -2.99 -11.24 -2.31
N ALA A 635 -3.91 -12.16 -2.61
CA ALA A 635 -3.56 -13.47 -3.16
C ALA A 635 -2.87 -13.35 -4.52
N THR A 636 -3.35 -12.44 -5.37
CA THR A 636 -2.77 -12.18 -6.70
C THR A 636 -1.35 -11.67 -6.58
N LYS A 637 -1.09 -10.65 -5.77
CA LYS A 637 0.25 -10.07 -5.59
C LYS A 637 1.21 -10.99 -4.85
N ASN A 638 0.72 -11.79 -3.92
CA ASN A 638 1.51 -12.86 -3.35
C ASN A 638 1.98 -13.84 -4.44
N ASN A 639 1.07 -14.30 -5.30
CA ASN A 639 1.41 -15.30 -6.32
C ASN A 639 2.26 -14.71 -7.46
N SER A 640 1.95 -13.49 -7.91
CA SER A 640 2.66 -12.87 -9.03
C SER A 640 4.02 -12.28 -8.63
N GLU A 641 4.08 -11.52 -7.52
CA GLU A 641 5.28 -10.78 -7.14
C GLU A 641 6.17 -11.56 -6.18
N LEU A 642 5.60 -12.21 -5.16
CA LEU A 642 6.40 -12.99 -4.20
C LEU A 642 6.76 -14.36 -4.76
N LEU A 643 5.78 -15.16 -5.20
CA LEU A 643 6.06 -16.52 -5.66
C LEU A 643 6.74 -16.54 -7.03
N ASN A 644 6.10 -15.96 -8.06
CA ASN A 644 6.55 -16.09 -9.45
C ASN A 644 7.70 -15.14 -9.84
N ASN A 645 7.98 -14.11 -9.06
CA ASN A 645 9.06 -13.16 -9.32
C ASN A 645 10.18 -13.27 -8.27
N PHE A 646 10.04 -12.63 -7.11
CA PHE A 646 11.12 -12.55 -6.11
C PHE A 646 11.56 -13.92 -5.61
N GLY A 647 10.62 -14.74 -5.15
CA GLY A 647 10.85 -16.09 -4.64
C GLY A 647 11.37 -17.03 -5.72
N ASN A 648 10.84 -16.97 -6.95
CA ASN A 648 11.33 -17.77 -8.06
C ASN A 648 12.80 -17.47 -8.40
N PHE A 649 13.18 -16.19 -8.42
CA PHE A 649 14.56 -15.78 -8.68
C PHE A 649 15.52 -16.34 -7.62
N VAL A 650 15.25 -16.03 -6.35
CA VAL A 650 16.08 -16.47 -5.22
C VAL A 650 16.14 -17.99 -5.14
N ASN A 651 15.00 -18.67 -5.29
CA ASN A 651 14.95 -20.13 -5.22
C ASN A 651 15.79 -20.77 -6.35
N ARG A 652 15.62 -20.32 -7.60
CA ARG A 652 16.36 -20.87 -8.73
C ARG A 652 17.85 -20.67 -8.58
N ALA A 653 18.29 -19.49 -8.13
CA ALA A 653 19.70 -19.24 -7.90
C ALA A 653 20.28 -20.18 -6.83
N LEU A 654 19.64 -20.26 -5.65
CA LEU A 654 20.10 -21.11 -4.55
C LEU A 654 20.09 -22.61 -4.89
N VAL A 655 19.01 -23.12 -5.50
CA VAL A 655 18.89 -24.52 -5.92
C VAL A 655 19.93 -24.85 -6.98
N PHE A 656 20.25 -23.91 -7.87
CA PHE A 656 21.28 -24.13 -8.89
C PHE A 656 22.67 -24.26 -8.28
N VAL A 657 23.03 -23.39 -7.32
CA VAL A 657 24.31 -23.46 -6.60
C VAL A 657 24.41 -24.75 -5.80
N GLU A 658 23.36 -25.11 -5.07
CA GLU A 658 23.30 -26.34 -4.27
C GLU A 658 23.47 -27.59 -5.15
N ARG A 659 22.71 -27.68 -6.25
CA ARG A 659 22.64 -28.89 -7.07
C ARG A 659 23.88 -29.13 -7.92
N TYR A 660 24.52 -28.08 -8.42
CA TYR A 660 25.58 -28.20 -9.42
C TYR A 660 26.96 -27.78 -8.91
N PHE A 661 27.04 -27.08 -7.77
CA PHE A 661 28.30 -26.52 -7.26
C PHE A 661 28.51 -26.79 -5.77
N GLU A 662 27.86 -27.80 -5.18
CA GLU A 662 28.02 -28.17 -3.76
C GLU A 662 27.80 -26.99 -2.80
N SER A 663 26.87 -26.09 -3.13
CA SER A 663 26.61 -24.86 -2.37
C SER A 663 27.82 -23.91 -2.28
N LYS A 664 28.80 -24.03 -3.19
CA LYS A 664 29.93 -23.12 -3.33
C LYS A 664 29.72 -22.22 -4.55
N ILE A 665 29.92 -20.92 -4.38
CA ILE A 665 29.88 -19.97 -5.50
C ILE A 665 31.11 -20.28 -6.39
N PRO A 666 30.92 -20.63 -7.68
CA PRO A 666 32.02 -20.89 -8.58
C PRO A 666 32.74 -19.59 -8.96
N PRO A 667 33.96 -19.68 -9.52
CA PRO A 667 34.64 -18.51 -10.08
C PRO A 667 33.72 -17.80 -11.09
N ILE A 668 33.71 -16.47 -11.13
CA ILE A 668 32.84 -15.70 -12.04
C ILE A 668 33.73 -15.00 -13.06
N GLU A 669 33.51 -15.29 -14.34
CA GLU A 669 34.14 -14.55 -15.44
C GLU A 669 33.09 -13.71 -16.16
N LEU A 670 33.10 -12.39 -15.91
CA LEU A 670 32.09 -11.45 -16.38
C LEU A 670 32.08 -11.34 -17.91
N GLN A 671 30.96 -11.68 -18.52
CA GLN A 671 30.65 -11.43 -19.94
C GLN A 671 29.86 -10.13 -20.12
N GLU A 672 29.68 -9.67 -21.36
CA GLU A 672 28.93 -8.45 -21.66
C GLU A 672 27.49 -8.49 -21.13
N ASP A 673 26.76 -9.59 -21.35
CA ASP A 673 25.40 -9.77 -20.83
C ASP A 673 25.34 -9.71 -19.28
N ASP A 674 26.39 -10.16 -18.61
CA ASP A 674 26.52 -10.12 -17.15
C ASP A 674 26.69 -8.67 -16.67
N LEU A 675 27.49 -7.87 -17.39
CA LEU A 675 27.67 -6.45 -17.10
C LEU A 675 26.37 -5.66 -17.34
N ILE A 676 25.59 -6.04 -18.36
CA ILE A 676 24.28 -5.42 -18.65
C ILE A 676 23.31 -5.65 -17.48
N VAL A 677 23.12 -6.89 -17.02
CA VAL A 677 22.18 -7.16 -15.92
C VAL A 677 22.61 -6.50 -14.62
N LEU A 678 23.92 -6.45 -14.33
CA LEU A 678 24.44 -5.74 -13.16
C LEU A 678 24.20 -4.23 -13.25
N ALA A 679 24.38 -3.62 -14.42
CA ALA A 679 24.11 -2.21 -14.60
C ALA A 679 22.62 -1.88 -14.37
N LEU A 680 21.71 -2.73 -14.87
CA LEU A 680 20.28 -2.59 -14.61
C LEU A 680 19.97 -2.74 -13.11
N ALA A 681 20.51 -3.76 -12.45
CA ALA A 681 20.34 -3.94 -11.01
C ALA A 681 20.90 -2.75 -10.20
N GLN A 682 22.03 -2.18 -10.63
CA GLN A 682 22.61 -0.98 -10.01
C GLN A 682 21.73 0.25 -10.19
N ARG A 683 21.12 0.46 -11.37
CA ARG A 683 20.17 1.56 -11.61
C ARG A 683 18.96 1.43 -10.69
N GLU A 684 18.41 0.23 -10.56
CA GLU A 684 17.30 -0.05 -9.64
C GLU A 684 17.70 0.15 -8.17
N LEU A 685 18.90 -0.29 -7.77
CA LEU A 685 19.44 -0.06 -6.43
C LEU A 685 19.63 1.44 -6.13
N SER A 686 20.19 2.21 -7.06
CA SER A 686 20.33 3.66 -6.94
C SER A 686 18.97 4.34 -6.80
N SER A 687 17.97 3.88 -7.57
CA SER A 687 16.60 4.39 -7.51
C SER A 687 15.90 4.02 -6.20
N TYR A 688 16.08 2.78 -5.72
CA TYR A 688 15.66 2.34 -4.39
C TYR A 688 16.23 3.25 -3.30
N ILE A 689 17.54 3.51 -3.32
CA ILE A 689 18.20 4.38 -2.34
C ILE A 689 17.59 5.79 -2.39
N CYS A 690 17.40 6.35 -3.59
CA CYS A 690 16.82 7.68 -3.78
C CYS A 690 15.38 7.78 -3.25
N ALA A 691 14.55 6.77 -3.53
CA ALA A 691 13.17 6.68 -3.05
C ALA A 691 13.14 6.57 -1.51
N MET A 692 13.98 5.71 -0.95
CA MET A 692 14.03 5.44 0.48
C MET A 692 14.59 6.62 1.30
N GLU A 693 15.59 7.37 0.80
CA GLU A 693 16.04 8.63 1.43
C GLU A 693 14.92 9.67 1.55
N GLN A 694 13.93 9.61 0.66
CA GLN A 694 12.75 10.46 0.67
C GLN A 694 11.55 9.80 1.38
N ALA A 695 11.75 8.63 2.00
CA ALA A 695 10.72 7.81 2.62
C ALA A 695 9.51 7.51 1.69
N LYS A 696 9.76 7.34 0.38
CA LYS A 696 8.80 6.83 -0.62
C LYS A 696 8.80 5.30 -0.62
N LEU A 697 8.18 4.74 0.41
CA LEU A 697 8.30 3.32 0.75
C LEU A 697 7.68 2.41 -0.32
N ARG A 698 6.54 2.80 -0.88
CA ARG A 698 5.87 2.04 -1.95
C ARG A 698 6.72 1.98 -3.22
N ASP A 699 7.38 3.08 -3.54
CA ASP A 699 8.26 3.19 -4.71
C ASP A 699 9.55 2.38 -4.52
N GLY A 700 10.15 2.47 -3.34
CA GLY A 700 11.29 1.63 -2.96
C GLY A 700 11.00 0.14 -3.14
N LEU A 701 9.83 -0.34 -2.70
CA LEU A 701 9.45 -1.75 -2.88
C LEU A 701 9.38 -2.17 -4.36
N LYS A 702 8.94 -1.28 -5.27
CA LYS A 702 8.88 -1.59 -6.71
C LYS A 702 10.27 -1.82 -7.30
N HIS A 703 11.26 -1.02 -6.91
CA HIS A 703 12.64 -1.19 -7.36
C HIS A 703 13.24 -2.53 -6.90
N ILE A 704 12.90 -3.01 -5.69
CA ILE A 704 13.29 -4.35 -5.24
C ILE A 704 12.71 -5.44 -6.16
N LEU A 705 11.42 -5.35 -6.48
CA LEU A 705 10.75 -6.31 -7.37
C LEU A 705 11.25 -6.24 -8.82
N ALA A 706 11.74 -5.07 -9.26
CA ALA A 706 12.35 -4.88 -10.57
C ALA A 706 13.71 -5.60 -10.67
N ILE A 707 14.54 -5.54 -9.62
CA ILE A 707 15.82 -6.28 -9.57
C ILE A 707 15.57 -7.78 -9.76
N SER A 708 14.61 -8.37 -9.03
CA SER A 708 14.30 -9.80 -9.18
C SER A 708 13.72 -10.13 -10.56
N LYS A 709 12.99 -9.20 -11.19
CA LYS A 709 12.48 -9.37 -12.54
C LYS A 709 13.62 -9.42 -13.56
N HIS A 710 14.60 -8.51 -13.46
CA HIS A 710 15.81 -8.55 -14.29
C HIS A 710 16.59 -9.85 -14.10
N GLY A 711 16.75 -10.28 -12.84
CA GLY A 711 17.39 -11.56 -12.52
C GLY A 711 16.68 -12.78 -13.14
N ASN A 712 15.36 -12.84 -13.05
CA ASN A 712 14.56 -13.89 -13.70
C ASN A 712 14.72 -13.90 -15.23
N GLN A 713 14.67 -12.72 -15.87
CA GLN A 713 14.84 -12.58 -17.32
C GLN A 713 16.24 -13.02 -17.76
N TYR A 714 17.27 -12.63 -17.01
CA TYR A 714 18.66 -13.00 -17.25
C TYR A 714 18.86 -14.52 -17.13
N MET A 715 18.41 -15.14 -16.02
CA MET A 715 18.43 -16.61 -15.90
C MET A 715 17.65 -17.30 -17.02
N GLN A 716 16.53 -16.72 -17.47
CA GLN A 716 15.72 -17.30 -18.53
C GLN A 716 16.41 -17.24 -19.89
N PHE A 717 17.03 -16.11 -20.21
CA PHE A 717 17.73 -15.89 -21.48
C PHE A 717 18.91 -16.84 -21.66
N GLN A 718 19.58 -17.18 -20.56
CA GLN A 718 20.89 -17.84 -20.63
C GLN A 718 20.87 -19.31 -20.30
N GLU A 719 19.72 -19.80 -19.87
CA GLU A 719 19.40 -21.22 -19.76
C GLU A 719 20.51 -22.05 -19.07
N PRO A 720 20.98 -21.67 -17.86
CA PRO A 720 22.08 -22.34 -17.19
C PRO A 720 21.82 -23.85 -16.93
N TRP A 721 20.54 -24.26 -16.80
CA TRP A 721 20.16 -25.69 -16.69
C TRP A 721 20.34 -26.49 -17.99
N VAL A 722 20.47 -25.82 -19.14
CA VAL A 722 20.86 -26.44 -20.42
C VAL A 722 22.38 -26.43 -20.54
N LYS A 723 23.02 -25.26 -20.34
CA LYS A 723 24.47 -25.09 -20.48
C LYS A 723 25.30 -26.02 -19.60
N ILE A 724 24.85 -26.29 -18.37
CA ILE A 724 25.55 -27.20 -17.44
C ILE A 724 25.65 -28.65 -17.96
N LYS A 725 24.80 -29.05 -18.92
CA LYS A 725 24.81 -30.36 -19.57
C LYS A 725 25.66 -30.41 -20.86
N GLY A 726 26.21 -29.27 -21.27
CA GLY A 726 27.02 -29.11 -22.48
C GLY A 726 28.49 -29.52 -22.29
N THR A 727 29.34 -29.10 -23.22
CA THR A 727 30.80 -29.32 -23.20
C THR A 727 31.47 -28.51 -22.09
N ASP A 728 32.73 -28.78 -21.74
CA ASP A 728 33.43 -28.01 -20.69
C ASP A 728 33.56 -26.51 -21.02
N ASN A 729 33.49 -26.12 -22.31
CA ASN A 729 33.38 -24.73 -22.75
C ASN A 729 31.96 -24.14 -22.61
N ASP A 730 30.91 -24.96 -22.49
CA ASP A 730 29.55 -24.48 -22.21
C ASP A 730 29.31 -24.32 -20.69
N LYS A 731 30.17 -24.94 -19.88
CA LYS A 731 30.13 -24.90 -18.41
C LYS A 731 30.84 -23.68 -17.81
N TYR A 732 31.33 -22.74 -18.62
CA TYR A 732 31.99 -21.54 -18.09
C TYR A 732 31.02 -20.78 -17.17
N PRO A 733 31.38 -20.59 -15.88
CA PRO A 733 30.51 -19.99 -14.88
C PRO A 733 30.37 -18.48 -15.13
N SER A 734 29.33 -18.13 -15.88
CA SER A 734 28.78 -16.77 -15.93
C SER A 734 27.95 -16.50 -14.66
N MET A 735 27.58 -15.24 -14.42
CA MET A 735 27.07 -14.75 -13.13
C MET A 735 25.75 -15.34 -12.62
N TRP A 736 25.16 -16.34 -13.26
CA TRP A 736 23.90 -17.00 -12.85
C TRP A 736 23.88 -17.55 -11.42
N ILE A 737 25.04 -17.58 -10.76
CA ILE A 737 25.33 -18.34 -9.53
C ILE A 737 25.65 -17.40 -8.36
N ALA A 738 25.79 -16.09 -8.62
CA ALA A 738 26.14 -15.08 -7.62
C ALA A 738 25.01 -14.05 -7.48
N THR A 739 23.97 -14.44 -6.75
CA THR A 739 22.85 -13.56 -6.36
C THR A 739 22.54 -13.74 -4.90
#